data_AF-A0AAE0M417-F1
#
_entry.id   AF-A0AAE0M417-F1
#
_cell.length_a   1.000
_cell.length_b   1.000
_cell.length_c   1.000
_cell.angle_alpha   90.00
_cell.angle_beta   90.00
_cell.angle_gamma   90.00
#
_symmetry.space_group_name_H-M   'P 1'
#
loop_
_entity.id
_entity.type
_entity.pdbx_description
1 polymer ?
#
loop_
_entity_poly.entity_id
_entity_poly.type
_entity_poly.pdbx_seq_one_letter_code
_entity_poly.pdbx_strand_id
1 'polypeptide(L)'
;MFARLLLTLVLLIVTVIPFVRAKAVFAHFMVSNAANYSASDWEDDIRLAKDANITAFALNIAYNDSMNNISVGRAFAAAEDKGFQLFFSFDSAANGPWPQAEVISYIGDYAYWGSYYRYTGRPFVSTFEGPDQAEDWISIKKVTACFLVPDWSSYGAKAAMELAGGVADGLFSWAAWPWGPQNMDTYVDASYLQYLNGKPYMMPVSPWFYTNLPEFKKNWLWRGDNLWFDRWQEVLYVQPDWVEIISWNDYGESHYIGPVRQNALGALRSAPLNYVQDMPHDAWRTFLPYSISMYVQNMTYSTKEGIVFWYRPNPAASCGSGQTMGNTASQLQLEFPATEVMADAVFYSALLSSPARVSVSIGGVSQTGSWSDTPDGEIGLYHGNVSFNGRTGPVAVSLSRNGAVFATESGTPITTACTNNLVNWNAWVGSALSTQDVFAIPWLQKDKVCVRGSGANNFDGLCSFACGLGYCPLGACLCKAMGTQKKKPNYTNVEGYPIAGEDASYSGLCAFDCNLGYCPPNACGTVEVPLTVPTVSPFLPPTCISGTGTGNWEGLCRYACNYGMCPSQLCTCTATGVLNVPPPKLRDTVGFALGLGVNDWGLCGFACPRGYCPPSACDQKPANGGSGAPAFIDPAIWTNPAPTPVVGCPPPCVIVLPPYTLPTRTTLSCPPLTKTLTESWVIGTSSTTVTTLTFAPITTDQIPLFNINITLGAVDSATFTVTPSIFCVTAITVGLPPGVSTISGSSSLTYYITSTPPATTKWPEITSSKTVVSFTSTSSATPTCTVSDGCGKVCTKSCSDCGRNGCSCMGCCYNCCSTCNGGGTTNTGEDDPRGCIGLACPTGTTPSEGDNGDGGDNSGGDPSTIRTPSCSSSNTVTHTTVHCGLSAPPGSSTMETSCTSTESSPSVGCSLTATTTTTYTPSGCPKLPAYTPIWSIYTADLPKPGDPNWGGYLLSTGTYEESASTTTTTTGPTAKPQPTPGADGPEWAMYFWKITSGGATSQSFYGYDGGFPRLCLDPPTWMLVGGQTSWVPDSLTGVTVFGDSSCSFAKSDMVLRCSKWAPANCRDSTGTNSTLIGPAGSCIVNEHQVQEYQSIMLCSW
;
A
#
# COMPACT_ATOMS: atom_id res chain seq x y z
N MET A 1 -24.21 28.28 -45.57
CA MET A 1 -23.54 27.00 -45.28
C MET A 1 -22.59 27.11 -44.11
N PHE A 2 -21.57 27.99 -44.18
CA PHE A 2 -20.64 28.29 -43.06
C PHE A 2 -21.29 28.46 -41.67
N ALA A 3 -22.35 29.27 -41.56
CA ALA A 3 -23.03 29.49 -40.27
C ALA A 3 -23.66 28.21 -39.66
N ARG A 4 -24.03 27.21 -40.48
CA ARG A 4 -24.49 25.91 -39.96
C ARG A 4 -23.31 25.06 -39.48
N LEU A 5 -22.20 25.07 -40.21
CA LEU A 5 -20.98 24.34 -39.84
C LEU A 5 -20.37 24.87 -38.53
N LEU A 6 -20.38 26.19 -38.33
CA LEU A 6 -19.93 26.83 -37.10
C LEU A 6 -20.85 26.47 -35.91
N LEU A 7 -22.16 26.36 -36.15
CA LEU A 7 -23.12 25.97 -35.10
C LEU A 7 -22.95 24.49 -34.69
N THR A 8 -22.67 23.57 -35.63
CA THR A 8 -22.31 22.18 -35.27
C THR A 8 -20.98 22.10 -34.54
N LEU A 9 -19.98 22.90 -34.93
CA LEU A 9 -18.67 22.90 -34.26
C LEU A 9 -18.78 23.44 -32.83
N VAL A 10 -19.56 24.50 -32.61
CA VAL A 10 -19.82 25.06 -31.27
C VAL A 10 -20.66 24.11 -30.44
N LEU A 11 -21.65 23.40 -31.00
CA LEU A 11 -22.33 22.32 -30.26
C LEU A 11 -21.34 21.20 -29.87
N LEU A 12 -20.44 20.80 -30.76
CA LEU A 12 -19.44 19.77 -30.47
C LEU A 12 -18.50 20.19 -29.33
N ILE A 13 -18.07 21.46 -29.31
CA ILE A 13 -17.19 22.02 -28.27
C ILE A 13 -17.94 22.20 -26.94
N VAL A 14 -19.22 22.58 -26.96
CA VAL A 14 -20.06 22.67 -25.75
C VAL A 14 -20.40 21.28 -25.18
N THR A 15 -20.37 20.22 -25.99
CA THR A 15 -20.41 18.83 -25.47
C THR A 15 -19.10 18.33 -24.86
N VAL A 16 -18.03 19.15 -24.84
CA VAL A 16 -16.78 18.89 -24.08
C VAL A 16 -16.72 19.72 -22.78
N ILE A 17 -17.88 20.04 -22.21
CA ILE A 17 -17.96 20.12 -20.74
C ILE A 17 -17.66 18.70 -20.24
N PRO A 18 -16.74 18.48 -19.29
CA PRO A 18 -16.52 17.16 -18.72
C PRO A 18 -17.84 16.69 -18.10
N PHE A 19 -18.48 15.70 -18.74
CA PHE A 19 -19.57 14.97 -18.12
C PHE A 19 -19.04 14.44 -16.79
N VAL A 20 -19.65 14.89 -15.69
CA VAL A 20 -19.52 14.18 -14.42
C VAL A 20 -19.99 12.76 -14.71
N ARG A 21 -19.07 11.80 -14.75
CA ARG A 21 -19.42 10.38 -14.82
C ARG A 21 -20.10 10.04 -13.50
N ALA A 22 -21.43 10.18 -13.48
CA ALA A 22 -22.26 9.78 -12.36
C ALA A 22 -22.13 8.28 -12.05
N LYS A 23 -21.59 7.50 -13.00
CA LYS A 23 -21.23 6.10 -12.83
C LYS A 23 -19.81 5.80 -13.27
N ALA A 24 -19.11 4.98 -12.49
CA ALA A 24 -17.86 4.34 -12.87
C ALA A 24 -17.76 2.92 -12.28
N VAL A 25 -16.79 2.15 -12.79
CA VAL A 25 -16.47 0.81 -12.31
C VAL A 25 -14.98 0.75 -12.00
N PHE A 26 -14.63 0.25 -10.83
CA PHE A 26 -13.27 0.09 -10.34
C PHE A 26 -12.94 -1.39 -10.15
N ALA A 27 -11.68 -1.71 -9.91
CA ALA A 27 -11.29 -3.03 -9.40
C ALA A 27 -10.31 -2.89 -8.23
N HIS A 28 -10.54 -3.68 -7.18
CA HIS A 28 -9.71 -3.74 -5.98
C HIS A 28 -8.34 -4.33 -6.31
N PHE A 29 -7.25 -3.65 -5.97
CA PHE A 29 -5.91 -4.06 -6.35
C PHE A 29 -5.01 -4.15 -5.13
N MET A 30 -4.60 -5.36 -4.77
CA MET A 30 -3.66 -5.64 -3.68
C MET A 30 -2.24 -5.22 -4.08
N VAL A 31 -1.78 -4.08 -3.58
CA VAL A 31 -0.45 -3.51 -3.91
C VAL A 31 0.68 -4.38 -3.35
N SER A 32 0.46 -5.03 -2.21
CA SER A 32 1.38 -5.99 -1.58
C SER A 32 1.68 -7.20 -2.47
N ASN A 33 0.68 -7.72 -3.20
CA ASN A 33 0.88 -8.78 -4.20
C ASN A 33 1.73 -8.31 -5.40
N ALA A 34 1.81 -7.00 -5.66
CA ALA A 34 2.58 -6.42 -6.75
C ALA A 34 4.05 -6.09 -6.42
N ALA A 35 4.56 -6.54 -5.26
CA ALA A 35 5.93 -6.29 -4.80
C ALA A 35 7.03 -6.54 -5.86
N ASN A 36 6.87 -7.62 -6.65
CA ASN A 36 7.83 -8.03 -7.67
C ASN A 36 7.44 -7.63 -9.11
N TYR A 37 6.47 -6.71 -9.29
CA TYR A 37 6.02 -6.30 -10.63
C TYR A 37 7.07 -5.45 -11.34
N SER A 38 7.36 -5.81 -12.58
CA SER A 38 8.03 -4.97 -13.57
C SER A 38 7.12 -3.84 -14.05
N ALA A 39 7.67 -2.84 -14.76
CA ALA A 39 6.86 -1.83 -15.43
C ALA A 39 5.88 -2.46 -16.43
N SER A 40 6.35 -3.46 -17.20
CA SER A 40 5.51 -4.22 -18.14
C SER A 40 4.36 -4.98 -17.47
N ASP A 41 4.51 -5.46 -16.23
CA ASP A 41 3.41 -6.11 -15.51
C ASP A 41 2.28 -5.11 -15.19
N TRP A 42 2.65 -3.90 -14.72
CA TRP A 42 1.70 -2.81 -14.47
C TRP A 42 1.04 -2.30 -15.76
N GLU A 43 1.82 -2.08 -16.82
CA GLU A 43 1.30 -1.61 -18.11
C GLU A 43 0.33 -2.62 -18.75
N ASP A 44 0.62 -3.92 -18.63
CA ASP A 44 -0.23 -5.00 -19.15
C ASP A 44 -1.52 -5.16 -18.34
N ASP A 45 -1.44 -5.08 -17.00
CA ASP A 45 -2.62 -5.07 -16.12
C ASP A 45 -3.54 -3.87 -16.43
N ILE A 46 -2.96 -2.67 -16.57
CA ILE A 46 -3.69 -1.44 -16.93
C ILE A 46 -4.33 -1.58 -18.33
N ARG A 47 -3.60 -2.12 -19.30
CA ARG A 47 -4.15 -2.40 -20.64
C ARG A 47 -5.34 -3.35 -20.55
N LEU A 48 -5.21 -4.47 -19.85
CA LEU A 48 -6.30 -5.45 -19.67
C LEU A 48 -7.51 -4.88 -18.92
N ALA A 49 -7.29 -3.99 -17.95
CA ALA A 49 -8.36 -3.30 -17.25
C ALA A 49 -9.12 -2.31 -18.17
N LYS A 50 -8.38 -1.55 -19.01
CA LYS A 50 -8.98 -0.69 -20.04
C LYS A 50 -9.73 -1.49 -21.10
N ASP A 51 -9.17 -2.61 -21.57
CA ASP A 51 -9.83 -3.52 -22.51
C ASP A 51 -11.13 -4.11 -21.92
N ALA A 52 -11.20 -4.24 -20.58
CA ALA A 52 -12.40 -4.65 -19.85
C ALA A 52 -13.39 -3.50 -19.53
N ASN A 53 -13.12 -2.25 -19.95
CA ASN A 53 -13.85 -1.02 -19.59
C ASN A 53 -13.82 -0.61 -18.10
N ILE A 54 -12.89 -1.14 -17.30
CA ILE A 54 -12.66 -0.67 -15.93
C ILE A 54 -12.11 0.76 -15.97
N THR A 55 -12.57 1.62 -15.07
CA THR A 55 -12.23 3.06 -15.04
C THR A 55 -10.98 3.34 -14.21
N ALA A 56 -10.82 2.66 -13.06
CA ALA A 56 -9.68 2.85 -12.16
C ALA A 56 -9.35 1.58 -11.37
N PHE A 57 -8.14 1.50 -10.81
CA PHE A 57 -7.86 0.58 -9.70
C PHE A 57 -8.00 1.28 -8.34
N ALA A 58 -8.63 0.60 -7.40
CA ALA A 58 -8.60 0.94 -5.98
C ALA A 58 -7.35 0.29 -5.38
N LEU A 59 -6.31 1.07 -5.12
CA LEU A 59 -5.05 0.58 -4.61
C LEU A 59 -5.18 0.27 -3.12
N ASN A 60 -5.38 -1.01 -2.78
CA ASN A 60 -5.29 -1.51 -1.41
C ASN A 60 -3.83 -1.45 -0.95
N ILE A 61 -3.57 -0.61 0.05
CA ILE A 61 -2.28 -0.44 0.70
C ILE A 61 -2.42 -0.66 2.21
N ALA A 62 -1.64 -1.60 2.75
CA ALA A 62 -1.57 -1.88 4.18
C ALA A 62 -0.61 -0.92 4.87
N TYR A 63 -0.93 -0.51 6.10
CA TYR A 63 -0.04 0.36 6.88
C TYR A 63 1.36 -0.26 7.06
N ASN A 64 2.41 0.55 6.97
CA ASN A 64 3.81 0.14 7.18
C ASN A 64 4.25 -1.09 6.34
N ASP A 65 3.61 -1.35 5.18
CA ASP A 65 4.13 -2.27 4.18
C ASP A 65 5.32 -1.62 3.45
N SER A 66 6.48 -2.27 3.49
CA SER A 66 7.72 -1.77 2.86
C SER A 66 7.62 -1.65 1.34
N MET A 67 6.64 -2.31 0.71
CA MET A 67 6.44 -2.28 -0.73
C MET A 67 5.61 -1.09 -1.22
N ASN A 68 4.89 -0.39 -0.35
CA ASN A 68 3.99 0.72 -0.73
C ASN A 68 4.72 1.76 -1.60
N ASN A 69 5.83 2.33 -1.11
CA ASN A 69 6.56 3.39 -1.82
C ASN A 69 7.05 2.97 -3.23
N ILE A 70 7.46 1.70 -3.39
CA ILE A 70 7.97 1.19 -4.66
C ILE A 70 6.81 0.89 -5.62
N SER A 71 5.80 0.16 -5.15
CA SER A 71 4.70 -0.33 -5.97
C SER A 71 3.72 0.79 -6.35
N VAL A 72 3.39 1.70 -5.42
CA VAL A 72 2.52 2.86 -5.69
C VAL A 72 3.17 3.80 -6.70
N GLY A 73 4.46 4.12 -6.55
CA GLY A 73 5.19 4.93 -7.52
C GLY A 73 5.21 4.34 -8.93
N ARG A 74 5.38 3.02 -9.05
CA ARG A 74 5.29 2.30 -10.34
C ARG A 74 3.88 2.31 -10.91
N ALA A 75 2.86 2.10 -10.08
CA ALA A 75 1.46 2.11 -10.50
C ALA A 75 1.07 3.47 -11.11
N PHE A 76 1.34 4.58 -10.40
CA PHE A 76 1.05 5.93 -10.89
C PHE A 76 1.85 6.29 -12.15
N ALA A 77 3.13 5.92 -12.24
CA ALA A 77 3.92 6.14 -13.45
C ALA A 77 3.34 5.41 -14.67
N ALA A 78 2.94 4.14 -14.52
CA ALA A 78 2.32 3.36 -15.60
C ALA A 78 0.91 3.87 -15.94
N ALA A 79 0.13 4.32 -14.95
CA ALA A 79 -1.20 4.88 -15.18
C ALA A 79 -1.16 6.24 -15.87
N GLU A 80 -0.18 7.10 -15.58
CA GLU A 80 0.02 8.37 -16.27
C GLU A 80 0.37 8.14 -17.76
N ASP A 81 1.34 7.25 -18.04
CA ASP A 81 1.75 6.90 -19.41
C ASP A 81 0.61 6.28 -20.23
N LYS A 82 -0.18 5.37 -19.63
CA LYS A 82 -1.29 4.69 -20.30
C LYS A 82 -2.61 5.45 -20.24
N GLY A 83 -2.70 6.61 -19.59
CA GLY A 83 -3.94 7.36 -19.41
C GLY A 83 -5.03 6.54 -18.71
N PHE A 84 -4.70 5.93 -17.57
CA PHE A 84 -5.59 5.19 -16.68
C PHE A 84 -5.76 5.97 -15.36
N GLN A 85 -6.67 5.51 -14.49
CA GLN A 85 -6.94 6.18 -13.22
C GLN A 85 -6.67 5.25 -12.04
N LEU A 86 -6.27 5.82 -10.91
CA LEU A 86 -5.99 5.11 -9.66
C LEU A 86 -6.52 5.95 -8.49
N PHE A 87 -6.89 5.31 -7.39
CA PHE A 87 -7.13 5.97 -6.10
C PHE A 87 -6.70 5.08 -4.94
N PHE A 88 -6.59 5.63 -3.73
CA PHE A 88 -6.19 4.86 -2.56
C PHE A 88 -7.38 4.22 -1.85
N SER A 89 -7.20 2.94 -1.50
CA SER A 89 -7.97 2.18 -0.52
C SER A 89 -7.06 1.89 0.67
N PHE A 90 -7.10 2.71 1.71
CA PHE A 90 -6.25 2.52 2.88
C PHE A 90 -6.72 1.31 3.70
N ASP A 91 -5.96 0.22 3.68
CA ASP A 91 -6.26 -1.00 4.43
C ASP A 91 -5.81 -0.85 5.87
N SER A 92 -6.80 -0.74 6.77
CA SER A 92 -6.61 -0.57 8.21
C SER A 92 -6.81 -1.88 8.99
N ALA A 93 -7.12 -2.98 8.30
CA ALA A 93 -7.33 -4.31 8.90
C ALA A 93 -6.11 -5.22 8.80
N ALA A 94 -5.23 -5.02 7.79
CA ALA A 94 -4.07 -5.86 7.53
C ALA A 94 -2.96 -5.71 8.59
N ASN A 95 -2.28 -4.55 8.61
CA ASN A 95 -1.15 -4.26 9.50
C ASN A 95 -1.53 -3.33 10.67
N GLY A 96 -2.83 -3.15 10.91
CA GLY A 96 -3.38 -2.20 11.87
C GLY A 96 -3.73 -0.84 11.24
N PRO A 97 -4.21 0.11 12.07
CA PRO A 97 -4.79 1.36 11.59
C PRO A 97 -3.74 2.32 11.02
N TRP A 98 -4.13 3.01 9.95
CA TRP A 98 -3.30 4.05 9.34
C TRP A 98 -3.23 5.33 10.20
N PRO A 99 -2.04 5.89 10.48
CA PRO A 99 -1.92 7.18 11.15
C PRO A 99 -2.46 8.33 10.28
N GLN A 100 -3.28 9.23 10.85
CA GLN A 100 -3.86 10.39 10.17
C GLN A 100 -2.86 11.18 9.29
N ALA A 101 -1.65 11.41 9.79
CA ALA A 101 -0.63 12.19 9.09
C ALA A 101 -0.09 11.49 7.82
N GLU A 102 0.00 10.17 7.83
CA GLU A 102 0.47 9.40 6.67
C GLU A 102 -0.61 9.35 5.58
N VAL A 103 -1.88 9.19 5.96
CA VAL A 103 -3.02 9.30 5.02
C VAL A 103 -3.03 10.67 4.33
N ILE A 104 -2.82 11.75 5.09
CA ILE A 104 -2.69 13.10 4.53
C ILE A 104 -1.51 13.21 3.55
N SER A 105 -0.34 12.63 3.88
CA SER A 105 0.83 12.65 2.99
C SER A 105 0.54 11.91 1.68
N TYR A 106 0.13 10.65 1.74
CA TYR A 106 -0.16 9.85 0.53
C TYR A 106 -1.18 10.54 -0.38
N ILE A 107 -2.26 11.10 0.18
CA ILE A 107 -3.21 11.88 -0.63
C ILE A 107 -2.51 13.12 -1.20
N GLY A 108 -1.76 13.89 -0.41
CA GLY A 108 -1.02 15.07 -0.88
C GLY A 108 -0.05 14.79 -2.03
N ASP A 109 0.69 13.69 -1.96
CA ASP A 109 1.74 13.31 -2.92
C ASP A 109 1.19 12.91 -4.30
N TYR A 110 0.01 12.28 -4.33
CA TYR A 110 -0.56 11.69 -5.55
C TYR A 110 -1.86 12.34 -6.05
N ALA A 111 -2.64 13.02 -5.20
CA ALA A 111 -3.95 13.58 -5.57
C ALA A 111 -3.94 14.69 -6.63
N TYR A 112 -2.75 15.15 -7.04
CA TYR A 112 -2.55 16.16 -8.09
C TYR A 112 -2.09 15.56 -9.45
N TRP A 113 -1.85 14.25 -9.53
CA TRP A 113 -1.48 13.56 -10.78
C TRP A 113 -2.66 13.45 -11.76
N GLY A 114 -2.39 13.41 -13.08
CA GLY A 114 -3.45 13.23 -14.08
C GLY A 114 -4.15 11.87 -13.96
N SER A 115 -3.40 10.87 -13.54
CA SER A 115 -3.83 9.50 -13.21
C SER A 115 -4.58 9.33 -11.88
N TYR A 116 -4.77 10.37 -11.06
CA TYR A 116 -5.57 10.22 -9.83
C TYR A 116 -7.08 10.40 -10.08
N TYR A 117 -7.90 9.39 -9.73
CA TYR A 117 -9.35 9.45 -9.89
C TYR A 117 -9.98 10.53 -8.99
N ARG A 118 -10.78 11.41 -9.60
CA ARG A 118 -11.45 12.51 -8.90
C ARG A 118 -12.95 12.48 -9.15
N TYR A 119 -13.72 12.65 -8.08
CA TYR A 119 -15.16 12.82 -8.17
C TYR A 119 -15.54 14.27 -7.84
N THR A 120 -16.29 14.93 -8.72
CA THR A 120 -16.64 16.37 -8.60
C THR A 120 -15.42 17.30 -8.41
N GLY A 121 -14.26 16.90 -8.95
CA GLY A 121 -12.99 17.62 -8.81
C GLY A 121 -12.23 17.34 -7.51
N ARG A 122 -12.81 16.61 -6.56
CA ARG A 122 -12.17 16.20 -5.29
C ARG A 122 -11.45 14.86 -5.45
N PRO A 123 -10.27 14.65 -4.82
CA PRO A 123 -9.59 13.35 -4.81
C PRO A 123 -10.49 12.27 -4.21
N PHE A 124 -10.78 11.19 -4.93
CA PHE A 124 -11.60 10.10 -4.41
C PHE A 124 -10.74 9.19 -3.51
N VAL A 125 -11.23 8.78 -2.35
CA VAL A 125 -10.50 7.93 -1.40
C VAL A 125 -11.46 6.93 -0.75
N SER A 126 -11.02 5.68 -0.63
CA SER A 126 -11.69 4.63 0.14
C SER A 126 -10.78 4.06 1.23
N THR A 127 -11.30 3.10 1.98
CA THR A 127 -10.59 2.29 2.97
C THR A 127 -11.00 0.84 2.79
N PHE A 128 -10.19 -0.09 3.33
CA PHE A 128 -10.69 -1.39 3.76
C PHE A 128 -10.70 -1.39 5.29
N GLU A 129 -11.91 -1.43 5.87
CA GLU A 129 -12.18 -1.22 7.29
C GLU A 129 -11.56 0.09 7.85
N GLY A 130 -11.17 0.12 9.12
CA GLY A 130 -10.77 1.33 9.86
C GLY A 130 -11.88 2.22 10.45
N PRO A 131 -13.09 1.72 10.81
CA PRO A 131 -14.15 2.57 11.37
C PRO A 131 -13.79 3.19 12.73
N ASP A 132 -12.94 2.51 13.52
CA ASP A 132 -12.42 3.03 14.80
C ASP A 132 -11.56 4.31 14.61
N GLN A 133 -11.17 4.64 13.38
CA GLN A 133 -10.42 5.85 12.99
C GLN A 133 -11.31 6.90 12.31
N ALA A 134 -12.64 6.78 12.37
CA ALA A 134 -13.56 7.70 11.68
C ALA A 134 -13.35 9.20 12.06
N GLU A 135 -12.98 9.49 13.31
CA GLU A 135 -12.74 10.87 13.78
C GLU A 135 -11.55 11.55 13.07
N ASP A 136 -10.49 10.79 12.76
CA ASP A 136 -9.31 11.29 12.04
C ASP A 136 -9.68 11.85 10.66
N TRP A 137 -10.73 11.29 10.02
CA TRP A 137 -11.21 11.72 8.72
C TRP A 137 -11.82 13.12 8.72
N ILE A 138 -12.26 13.66 9.87
CA ILE A 138 -12.67 15.08 9.97
C ILE A 138 -11.47 15.98 9.61
N SER A 139 -10.30 15.66 10.14
CA SER A 139 -9.05 16.38 9.88
C SER A 139 -8.49 16.07 8.49
N ILE A 140 -8.47 14.80 8.07
CA ILE A 140 -7.96 14.39 6.75
C ILE A 140 -8.73 15.12 5.65
N LYS A 141 -10.06 15.04 5.64
CA LYS A 141 -10.90 15.70 4.63
C LYS A 141 -10.76 17.23 4.65
N LYS A 142 -10.56 17.83 5.83
CA LYS A 142 -10.33 19.28 5.96
C LYS A 142 -9.01 19.73 5.32
N VAL A 143 -7.97 18.90 5.38
CA VAL A 143 -6.64 19.21 4.82
C VAL A 143 -6.56 18.86 3.33
N THR A 144 -7.06 17.69 2.92
CA THR A 144 -6.87 17.17 1.56
C THR A 144 -8.04 17.46 0.61
N ALA A 145 -9.16 17.93 1.14
CA ALA A 145 -10.45 18.07 0.42
C ALA A 145 -10.96 16.75 -0.23
N CYS A 146 -10.44 15.59 0.16
CA CYS A 146 -10.80 14.31 -0.44
C CYS A 146 -12.29 13.96 -0.28
N PHE A 147 -12.85 13.24 -1.25
CA PHE A 147 -14.19 12.66 -1.24
C PHE A 147 -14.09 11.23 -0.70
N LEU A 148 -14.67 10.98 0.47
CA LEU A 148 -14.46 9.76 1.24
C LEU A 148 -15.61 8.76 1.07
N VAL A 149 -15.30 7.57 0.54
CA VAL A 149 -16.21 6.43 0.38
C VAL A 149 -15.55 5.19 0.99
N PRO A 150 -15.57 5.04 2.33
CA PRO A 150 -14.88 3.97 3.02
C PRO A 150 -15.71 2.67 2.98
N ASP A 151 -15.03 1.53 3.04
CA ASP A 151 -15.66 0.30 3.51
C ASP A 151 -15.53 0.25 5.04
N TRP A 152 -16.66 0.31 5.72
CA TRP A 152 -16.80 0.14 7.17
C TRP A 152 -17.84 -0.97 7.48
N SER A 153 -17.84 -2.03 6.65
CA SER A 153 -18.85 -3.10 6.70
C SER A 153 -18.95 -3.79 8.06
N SER A 154 -17.88 -3.87 8.85
CA SER A 154 -17.90 -4.44 10.21
C SER A 154 -18.88 -3.74 11.18
N TYR A 155 -19.23 -2.47 10.95
CA TYR A 155 -20.24 -1.74 11.71
C TYR A 155 -21.64 -1.78 11.05
N GLY A 156 -21.70 -2.11 9.75
CA GLY A 156 -22.90 -2.04 8.93
C GLY A 156 -23.32 -0.60 8.59
N ALA A 157 -24.03 -0.44 7.46
CA ALA A 157 -24.29 0.86 6.83
C ALA A 157 -24.85 1.94 7.78
N LYS A 158 -25.81 1.60 8.65
CA LYS A 158 -26.41 2.58 9.55
C LYS A 158 -25.40 3.18 10.54
N ALA A 159 -24.69 2.32 11.28
CA ALA A 159 -23.75 2.79 12.29
C ALA A 159 -22.54 3.47 11.61
N ALA A 160 -22.05 2.92 10.50
CA ALA A 160 -21.00 3.52 9.68
C ALA A 160 -21.35 4.96 9.23
N MET A 161 -22.62 5.22 8.86
CA MET A 161 -23.09 6.56 8.49
C MET A 161 -23.24 7.53 9.67
N GLU A 162 -23.29 7.05 10.92
CA GLU A 162 -23.39 7.88 12.12
C GLU A 162 -22.01 8.25 12.71
N LEU A 163 -20.94 7.51 12.35
CA LEU A 163 -19.57 7.72 12.84
C LEU A 163 -19.04 9.14 12.52
N ALA A 164 -18.31 9.72 13.48
CA ALA A 164 -17.66 11.03 13.39
C ALA A 164 -18.59 12.15 12.87
N GLY A 165 -19.85 12.14 13.30
CA GLY A 165 -20.87 13.10 12.86
C GLY A 165 -21.31 12.95 11.40
N GLY A 166 -21.15 11.76 10.82
CA GLY A 166 -21.48 11.47 9.43
C GLY A 166 -20.42 11.90 8.43
N VAL A 167 -19.14 11.74 8.80
CA VAL A 167 -17.96 12.21 8.05
C VAL A 167 -17.82 11.61 6.64
N ALA A 168 -18.33 10.39 6.41
CA ALA A 168 -18.27 9.73 5.11
C ALA A 168 -19.14 10.46 4.06
N ASP A 169 -18.62 10.67 2.84
CA ASP A 169 -19.38 11.30 1.74
C ASP A 169 -20.30 10.28 1.04
N GLY A 170 -19.92 9.00 1.04
CA GLY A 170 -20.71 7.83 0.64
C GLY A 170 -20.20 6.59 1.38
N LEU A 171 -20.68 5.38 1.06
CA LEU A 171 -20.13 4.13 1.60
C LEU A 171 -19.88 3.08 0.51
N PHE A 172 -18.86 2.25 0.76
CA PHE A 172 -18.62 0.99 0.10
C PHE A 172 -19.10 -0.16 1.00
N SER A 173 -19.66 -1.20 0.39
CA SER A 173 -19.99 -2.46 1.07
C SER A 173 -19.01 -3.55 0.63
N TRP A 174 -18.53 -4.37 1.57
CA TRP A 174 -17.72 -5.55 1.28
C TRP A 174 -18.56 -6.84 1.11
N ALA A 175 -19.89 -6.73 1.19
CA ALA A 175 -20.81 -7.88 1.08
C ALA A 175 -21.00 -8.32 -0.38
N ALA A 176 -19.96 -8.91 -0.98
CA ALA A 176 -19.95 -9.33 -2.39
C ALA A 176 -20.50 -10.74 -2.64
N TRP A 177 -20.73 -11.54 -1.58
CA TRP A 177 -20.94 -12.98 -1.65
C TRP A 177 -22.19 -13.45 -0.89
N PRO A 178 -22.83 -14.56 -1.32
CA PRO A 178 -24.11 -15.01 -0.79
C PRO A 178 -23.96 -15.82 0.50
N TRP A 179 -25.08 -15.96 1.22
CA TRP A 179 -25.14 -16.74 2.45
C TRP A 179 -25.27 -18.25 2.20
N GLY A 180 -24.23 -19.01 2.54
CA GLY A 180 -24.25 -20.47 2.49
C GLY A 180 -24.61 -20.98 1.07
N PRO A 181 -25.51 -21.97 0.92
CA PRO A 181 -25.87 -22.53 -0.37
C PRO A 181 -26.83 -21.64 -1.22
N GLN A 182 -27.19 -20.44 -0.77
CA GLN A 182 -28.16 -19.59 -1.47
C GLN A 182 -27.55 -18.91 -2.71
N ASN A 183 -28.39 -18.38 -3.61
CA ASN A 183 -27.93 -17.44 -4.64
C ASN A 183 -27.69 -16.07 -3.99
N MET A 184 -27.12 -15.13 -4.74
CA MET A 184 -26.98 -13.74 -4.28
C MET A 184 -28.34 -13.04 -4.15
N ASP A 185 -28.36 -12.01 -3.32
CA ASP A 185 -29.46 -11.06 -3.21
C ASP A 185 -28.95 -9.62 -3.04
N THR A 186 -29.90 -8.68 -3.00
CA THR A 186 -29.65 -7.23 -2.90
C THR A 186 -30.16 -6.61 -1.60
N TYR A 187 -30.48 -7.39 -0.56
CA TYR A 187 -31.02 -6.84 0.68
C TYR A 187 -29.98 -6.02 1.45
N VAL A 188 -28.70 -6.43 1.40
CA VAL A 188 -27.60 -5.63 1.95
C VAL A 188 -27.45 -4.33 1.15
N ASP A 189 -27.40 -4.39 -0.19
CA ASP A 189 -27.32 -3.20 -1.06
C ASP A 189 -28.48 -2.21 -0.80
N ALA A 190 -29.70 -2.73 -0.64
CA ALA A 190 -30.89 -1.93 -0.32
C ALA A 190 -30.76 -1.25 1.05
N SER A 191 -30.16 -1.91 2.05
CA SER A 191 -29.90 -1.31 3.37
C SER A 191 -28.88 -0.17 3.28
N TYR A 192 -27.82 -0.32 2.47
CA TYR A 192 -26.85 0.76 2.23
C TYR A 192 -27.54 1.97 1.60
N LEU A 193 -28.29 1.78 0.50
CA LEU A 193 -29.06 2.85 -0.16
C LEU A 193 -30.04 3.55 0.79
N GLN A 194 -30.72 2.79 1.67
CA GLN A 194 -31.64 3.34 2.67
C GLN A 194 -30.92 4.25 3.67
N TYR A 195 -29.82 3.78 4.28
CA TYR A 195 -29.12 4.52 5.34
C TYR A 195 -28.23 5.65 4.81
N LEU A 196 -27.76 5.55 3.57
CA LEU A 196 -27.07 6.64 2.87
C LEU A 196 -27.99 7.84 2.59
N ASN A 197 -29.31 7.63 2.50
CA ASN A 197 -30.33 8.69 2.38
C ASN A 197 -30.00 9.72 1.27
N GLY A 198 -29.59 9.22 0.09
CA GLY A 198 -29.20 10.05 -1.06
C GLY A 198 -27.71 10.41 -1.15
N LYS A 199 -26.87 9.99 -0.19
CA LYS A 199 -25.41 9.92 -0.40
C LYS A 199 -25.05 8.77 -1.36
N PRO A 200 -23.95 8.87 -2.12
CA PRO A 200 -23.56 7.83 -3.09
C PRO A 200 -23.24 6.46 -2.48
N TYR A 201 -23.57 5.40 -3.22
CA TYR A 201 -23.26 4.00 -2.88
C TYR A 201 -22.25 3.38 -3.85
N MET A 202 -21.23 2.71 -3.30
CA MET A 202 -20.34 1.82 -4.05
C MET A 202 -20.69 0.36 -3.78
N MET A 203 -21.12 -0.34 -4.82
CA MET A 203 -21.62 -1.72 -4.78
C MET A 203 -20.50 -2.73 -5.07
N PRO A 204 -20.32 -3.78 -4.26
CA PRO A 204 -19.32 -4.81 -4.51
C PRO A 204 -19.78 -5.81 -5.56
N VAL A 205 -18.85 -6.24 -6.42
CA VAL A 205 -19.07 -7.33 -7.39
C VAL A 205 -17.88 -8.28 -7.37
N SER A 206 -18.11 -9.57 -7.22
CA SER A 206 -17.05 -10.59 -7.15
C SER A 206 -17.46 -11.84 -7.92
N PRO A 207 -16.54 -12.58 -8.58
CA PRO A 207 -16.90 -13.78 -9.34
C PRO A 207 -16.96 -15.06 -8.49
N TRP A 208 -16.17 -15.13 -7.41
CA TRP A 208 -15.88 -16.35 -6.65
C TRP A 208 -15.37 -15.98 -5.26
N PHE A 209 -15.17 -16.95 -4.37
CA PHE A 209 -14.31 -16.79 -3.18
C PHE A 209 -13.83 -18.15 -2.68
N TYR A 210 -12.53 -18.29 -2.45
CA TYR A 210 -11.98 -19.41 -1.68
C TYR A 210 -10.63 -19.02 -1.10
N THR A 211 -10.41 -19.31 0.18
CA THR A 211 -9.11 -19.13 0.82
C THR A 211 -8.80 -20.29 1.74
N ASN A 212 -7.53 -20.69 1.77
CA ASN A 212 -6.98 -21.60 2.76
C ASN A 212 -5.54 -21.17 3.06
N LEU A 213 -5.42 -20.19 3.95
CA LEU A 213 -4.18 -19.52 4.35
C LEU A 213 -4.04 -19.54 5.89
N PRO A 214 -3.47 -20.62 6.47
CA PRO A 214 -3.28 -20.75 7.91
C PRO A 214 -2.51 -19.60 8.57
N GLU A 215 -1.56 -18.98 7.86
CA GLU A 215 -0.78 -17.82 8.38
C GLU A 215 -1.68 -16.62 8.70
N PHE A 216 -2.70 -16.37 7.86
CA PHE A 216 -3.70 -15.32 8.06
C PHE A 216 -4.95 -15.83 8.81
N LYS A 217 -4.93 -17.07 9.29
CA LYS A 217 -6.05 -17.77 9.96
C LYS A 217 -7.31 -17.88 9.08
N LYS A 218 -7.15 -17.91 7.76
CA LYS A 218 -8.27 -17.99 6.80
C LYS A 218 -8.43 -19.40 6.24
N ASN A 219 -9.65 -19.95 6.25
CA ASN A 219 -9.99 -21.26 5.67
C ASN A 219 -11.50 -21.40 5.43
N TRP A 220 -12.01 -20.74 4.39
CA TRP A 220 -13.44 -20.79 4.04
C TRP A 220 -13.68 -20.47 2.56
N LEU A 221 -14.92 -20.63 2.13
CA LEU A 221 -15.43 -20.19 0.83
C LEU A 221 -16.82 -19.54 0.97
N TRP A 222 -17.24 -18.84 -0.07
CA TRP A 222 -18.64 -18.49 -0.29
C TRP A 222 -19.07 -18.99 -1.68
N ARG A 223 -20.39 -19.06 -1.92
CA ARG A 223 -20.90 -19.66 -3.15
C ARG A 223 -20.64 -18.80 -4.38
N GLY A 224 -19.71 -19.23 -5.21
CA GLY A 224 -19.39 -18.60 -6.50
C GLY A 224 -20.21 -19.11 -7.70
N ASP A 225 -20.94 -20.23 -7.55
CA ASP A 225 -21.69 -20.95 -8.60
C ASP A 225 -22.30 -20.06 -9.70
N ASN A 226 -23.23 -19.18 -9.34
CA ASN A 226 -23.92 -18.26 -10.27
C ASN A 226 -23.47 -16.80 -10.10
N LEU A 227 -22.58 -16.53 -9.14
CA LEU A 227 -22.42 -15.21 -8.50
C LEU A 227 -22.05 -14.09 -9.50
N TRP A 228 -21.13 -14.39 -10.43
CA TRP A 228 -20.72 -13.42 -11.45
C TRP A 228 -21.88 -13.00 -12.35
N PHE A 229 -22.80 -13.89 -12.69
CA PHE A 229 -23.98 -13.52 -13.45
C PHE A 229 -24.97 -12.73 -12.59
N ASP A 230 -25.29 -13.24 -11.40
CA ASP A 230 -26.27 -12.65 -10.48
C ASP A 230 -25.90 -11.18 -10.16
N ARG A 231 -24.67 -10.90 -9.68
CA ARG A 231 -24.24 -9.52 -9.35
C ARG A 231 -24.32 -8.57 -10.54
N TRP A 232 -23.97 -9.00 -11.76
CA TRP A 232 -24.05 -8.12 -12.94
C TRP A 232 -25.50 -7.82 -13.37
N GLN A 233 -26.46 -8.74 -13.14
CA GLN A 233 -27.89 -8.42 -13.30
C GLN A 233 -28.40 -7.49 -12.20
N GLU A 234 -27.95 -7.71 -10.96
CA GLU A 234 -28.32 -6.87 -9.81
C GLU A 234 -27.82 -5.43 -9.98
N VAL A 235 -26.59 -5.20 -10.44
CA VAL A 235 -26.06 -3.85 -10.78
C VAL A 235 -26.97 -3.12 -11.79
N LEU A 236 -27.53 -3.83 -12.77
CA LEU A 236 -28.45 -3.27 -13.76
C LEU A 236 -29.82 -2.86 -13.16
N TYR A 237 -30.18 -3.38 -11.99
CA TYR A 237 -31.42 -3.08 -11.27
C TYR A 237 -31.21 -2.10 -10.09
N VAL A 238 -30.22 -2.35 -9.24
CA VAL A 238 -29.82 -1.50 -8.09
C VAL A 238 -29.36 -0.12 -8.56
N GLN A 239 -28.67 -0.06 -9.70
CA GLN A 239 -28.17 1.18 -10.32
C GLN A 239 -27.36 2.07 -9.34
N PRO A 240 -26.31 1.53 -8.67
CA PRO A 240 -25.46 2.30 -7.77
C PRO A 240 -24.72 3.45 -8.50
N ASP A 241 -24.05 4.31 -7.73
CA ASP A 241 -23.12 5.32 -8.25
C ASP A 241 -21.81 4.68 -8.71
N TRP A 242 -21.29 3.71 -7.94
CA TRP A 242 -20.08 2.98 -8.31
C TRP A 242 -20.23 1.48 -8.14
N VAL A 243 -19.42 0.76 -8.90
CA VAL A 243 -19.16 -0.66 -8.69
C VAL A 243 -17.68 -0.84 -8.44
N GLU A 244 -17.30 -1.57 -7.40
CA GLU A 244 -15.93 -2.05 -7.25
C GLU A 244 -15.90 -3.57 -7.42
N ILE A 245 -15.09 -4.03 -8.38
CA ILE A 245 -14.85 -5.44 -8.60
C ILE A 245 -13.82 -5.93 -7.58
N ILE A 246 -14.24 -6.79 -6.66
CA ILE A 246 -13.39 -7.46 -5.67
C ILE A 246 -13.02 -8.83 -6.28
N SER A 247 -11.86 -9.01 -6.92
CA SER A 247 -10.70 -8.11 -7.04
C SER A 247 -10.04 -8.21 -8.42
N TRP A 248 -9.07 -7.34 -8.69
CA TRP A 248 -8.13 -7.53 -9.79
C TRP A 248 -7.13 -8.66 -9.51
N ASN A 249 -6.40 -8.65 -8.39
CA ASN A 249 -5.23 -9.53 -8.17
C ASN A 249 -5.11 -10.15 -6.76
N ASP A 250 -6.20 -10.31 -6.00
CA ASP A 250 -6.16 -11.11 -4.78
C ASP A 250 -6.19 -12.61 -5.09
N TYR A 251 -5.00 -13.16 -5.29
CA TYR A 251 -4.78 -14.60 -5.47
C TYR A 251 -5.05 -15.42 -4.20
N GLY A 252 -4.90 -14.82 -3.01
CA GLY A 252 -5.05 -15.51 -1.72
C GLY A 252 -6.50 -15.82 -1.36
N GLU A 253 -7.45 -15.13 -1.98
CA GLU A 253 -8.90 -15.31 -1.76
C GLU A 253 -9.66 -15.76 -3.02
N SER A 254 -8.92 -16.12 -4.08
CA SER A 254 -9.43 -16.71 -5.32
C SER A 254 -10.51 -15.89 -6.07
N HIS A 255 -10.60 -14.60 -5.82
CA HIS A 255 -11.56 -13.70 -6.47
C HIS A 255 -10.91 -12.69 -7.41
N TYR A 256 -9.66 -12.92 -7.82
CA TYR A 256 -8.99 -12.17 -8.88
C TYR A 256 -9.68 -12.37 -10.23
N ILE A 257 -9.79 -11.28 -11.02
CA ILE A 257 -10.13 -11.30 -12.44
C ILE A 257 -8.94 -10.93 -13.35
N GLY A 258 -7.79 -10.56 -12.78
CA GLY A 258 -6.53 -10.23 -13.46
C GLY A 258 -5.72 -11.48 -13.85
N PRO A 259 -4.63 -11.32 -14.62
CA PRO A 259 -3.79 -12.43 -15.06
C PRO A 259 -2.96 -13.00 -13.91
N VAL A 260 -2.87 -14.33 -13.78
CA VAL A 260 -2.07 -14.98 -12.73
C VAL A 260 -0.57 -14.77 -12.94
N ARG A 261 0.03 -13.85 -12.18
CA ARG A 261 1.47 -13.54 -12.24
C ARG A 261 2.27 -14.39 -11.23
N GLN A 262 3.19 -15.25 -11.71
CA GLN A 262 3.93 -16.20 -10.87
C GLN A 262 4.86 -15.53 -9.83
N ASN A 263 5.38 -14.34 -10.14
CA ASN A 263 6.14 -13.48 -9.22
C ASN A 263 5.28 -12.83 -8.12
N ALA A 264 3.95 -13.00 -8.14
CA ALA A 264 2.97 -12.35 -7.28
C ALA A 264 2.31 -13.29 -6.24
N LEU A 265 2.60 -14.59 -6.27
CA LEU A 265 1.90 -15.62 -5.47
C LEU A 265 2.40 -15.73 -4.01
N GLY A 266 3.03 -14.68 -3.47
CA GLY A 266 3.68 -14.68 -2.16
C GLY A 266 2.75 -14.94 -0.97
N ALA A 267 1.45 -14.67 -1.11
CA ALA A 267 0.43 -14.99 -0.11
C ALA A 267 0.22 -16.50 0.06
N LEU A 268 0.40 -17.30 -1.01
CA LEU A 268 0.13 -18.74 -1.02
C LEU A 268 1.23 -19.58 -0.33
N ARG A 269 2.30 -18.94 0.18
CA ARG A 269 3.43 -19.62 0.85
C ARG A 269 3.05 -20.54 2.01
N SER A 270 1.94 -20.23 2.69
CA SER A 270 1.43 -21.01 3.83
C SER A 270 0.26 -21.93 3.46
N ALA A 271 -0.21 -21.88 2.20
CA ALA A 271 -1.35 -22.66 1.76
C ALA A 271 -1.01 -24.17 1.74
N PRO A 272 -1.95 -25.05 2.13
CA PRO A 272 -1.71 -26.51 2.10
C PRO A 272 -1.69 -27.09 0.68
N LEU A 273 -2.14 -26.33 -0.32
CA LEU A 273 -1.93 -26.55 -1.75
C LEU A 273 -1.92 -25.20 -2.49
N ASN A 274 -1.20 -25.09 -3.61
CA ASN A 274 -1.28 -23.91 -4.48
C ASN A 274 -2.57 -23.98 -5.33
N TYR A 275 -3.68 -23.45 -4.82
CA TYR A 275 -4.99 -23.50 -5.48
C TYR A 275 -5.17 -22.53 -6.66
N VAL A 276 -4.18 -21.66 -6.90
CA VAL A 276 -4.13 -20.69 -8.00
C VAL A 276 -3.33 -21.21 -9.19
N GLN A 277 -2.46 -22.21 -8.97
CA GLN A 277 -1.72 -22.85 -10.05
C GLN A 277 -2.69 -23.42 -11.09
N ASP A 278 -2.45 -23.05 -12.36
CA ASP A 278 -3.22 -23.47 -13.52
C ASP A 278 -4.74 -23.16 -13.45
N MET A 279 -5.12 -22.14 -12.66
CA MET A 279 -6.48 -21.59 -12.56
C MET A 279 -6.56 -20.17 -13.17
N PRO A 280 -6.60 -20.02 -14.50
CA PRO A 280 -6.82 -18.72 -15.12
C PRO A 280 -8.24 -18.24 -14.85
N HIS A 281 -8.38 -16.98 -14.43
CA HIS A 281 -9.67 -16.31 -14.20
C HIS A 281 -9.96 -15.21 -15.24
N ASP A 282 -9.02 -14.97 -16.16
CA ASP A 282 -9.05 -13.94 -17.20
C ASP A 282 -10.35 -13.92 -18.02
N ALA A 283 -10.94 -15.10 -18.26
CA ALA A 283 -12.16 -15.28 -19.02
C ALA A 283 -13.41 -14.64 -18.36
N TRP A 284 -13.41 -14.34 -17.06
CA TRP A 284 -14.48 -13.53 -16.46
C TRP A 284 -14.49 -12.07 -16.95
N ARG A 285 -13.37 -11.56 -17.47
CA ARG A 285 -13.30 -10.23 -18.12
C ARG A 285 -14.02 -10.17 -19.47
N THR A 286 -14.23 -11.31 -20.15
CA THR A 286 -14.68 -11.39 -21.55
C THR A 286 -15.99 -10.65 -21.84
N PHE A 287 -16.93 -10.57 -20.88
CA PHE A 287 -18.19 -9.83 -21.03
C PHE A 287 -18.28 -8.54 -20.20
N LEU A 288 -17.22 -8.14 -19.48
CA LEU A 288 -17.20 -6.86 -18.77
C LEU A 288 -17.44 -5.66 -19.69
N PRO A 289 -16.88 -5.57 -20.92
CA PRO A 289 -17.16 -4.46 -21.83
C PRO A 289 -18.64 -4.29 -22.16
N TYR A 290 -19.40 -5.39 -22.24
CA TYR A 290 -20.85 -5.37 -22.41
C TYR A 290 -21.55 -4.89 -21.13
N SER A 291 -21.31 -5.57 -20.00
CA SER A 291 -22.01 -5.33 -18.74
C SER A 291 -21.74 -3.93 -18.16
N ILE A 292 -20.48 -3.50 -18.18
CA ILE A 292 -20.07 -2.16 -17.72
C ILE A 292 -20.67 -1.07 -18.60
N SER A 293 -20.70 -1.26 -19.93
CA SER A 293 -21.29 -0.25 -20.83
C SER A 293 -22.80 -0.16 -20.65
N MET A 294 -23.51 -1.29 -20.49
CA MET A 294 -24.94 -1.30 -20.14
C MET A 294 -25.22 -0.54 -18.83
N TYR A 295 -24.39 -0.71 -17.80
CA TYR A 295 -24.52 -0.03 -16.52
C TYR A 295 -24.19 1.47 -16.57
N VAL A 296 -23.04 1.85 -17.16
CA VAL A 296 -22.51 3.23 -17.16
C VAL A 296 -23.15 4.10 -18.25
N GLN A 297 -23.40 3.55 -19.43
CA GLN A 297 -23.89 4.29 -20.61
C GLN A 297 -25.38 4.03 -20.90
N ASN A 298 -26.04 3.16 -20.12
CA ASN A 298 -27.44 2.76 -20.30
C ASN A 298 -27.74 2.02 -21.64
N MET A 299 -26.70 1.74 -22.43
CA MET A 299 -26.73 0.97 -23.67
C MET A 299 -25.32 0.49 -24.00
N THR A 300 -25.22 -0.52 -24.85
CA THR A 300 -23.96 -0.93 -25.49
C THR A 300 -24.28 -1.51 -26.87
N TYR A 301 -23.29 -2.01 -27.60
CA TYR A 301 -23.52 -2.85 -28.77
C TYR A 301 -22.79 -4.18 -28.58
N SER A 302 -23.48 -5.30 -28.79
CA SER A 302 -22.79 -6.59 -28.84
C SER A 302 -22.09 -6.71 -30.18
N THR A 303 -20.75 -6.63 -30.17
CA THR A 303 -19.90 -6.79 -31.37
C THR A 303 -19.54 -8.24 -31.64
N LYS A 304 -19.56 -9.12 -30.63
CA LYS A 304 -19.31 -10.56 -30.75
C LYS A 304 -20.27 -11.35 -29.89
N GLU A 305 -20.55 -12.57 -30.30
CA GLU A 305 -21.22 -13.57 -29.47
C GLU A 305 -20.18 -14.44 -28.77
N GLY A 306 -20.56 -15.14 -27.71
CA GLY A 306 -19.66 -16.09 -27.08
C GLY A 306 -20.20 -16.73 -25.81
N ILE A 307 -19.35 -17.51 -25.16
CA ILE A 307 -19.60 -18.18 -23.88
C ILE A 307 -18.40 -18.01 -22.95
N VAL A 308 -18.67 -17.76 -21.67
CA VAL A 308 -17.73 -17.86 -20.55
C VAL A 308 -18.24 -18.99 -19.66
N PHE A 309 -17.36 -19.87 -19.20
CA PHE A 309 -17.73 -21.04 -18.38
C PHE A 309 -16.70 -21.30 -17.29
N TRP A 310 -17.18 -21.81 -16.15
CA TRP A 310 -16.35 -22.10 -14.98
C TRP A 310 -16.84 -23.32 -14.22
N TYR A 311 -15.90 -23.98 -13.55
CA TYR A 311 -16.12 -25.16 -12.70
C TYR A 311 -14.88 -25.44 -11.86
N ARG A 312 -15.04 -26.21 -10.78
CA ARG A 312 -13.88 -26.75 -10.04
C ARG A 312 -13.28 -27.95 -10.76
N PRO A 313 -11.94 -28.11 -10.78
CA PRO A 313 -11.30 -29.29 -11.36
C PRO A 313 -11.61 -30.59 -10.58
N ASN A 314 -11.96 -30.48 -9.30
CA ASN A 314 -12.28 -31.62 -8.44
C ASN A 314 -13.77 -31.62 -8.05
N PRO A 315 -14.48 -32.76 -8.15
CA PRO A 315 -15.79 -32.94 -7.53
C PRO A 315 -15.71 -32.73 -6.01
N ALA A 316 -16.72 -32.10 -5.42
CA ALA A 316 -16.77 -31.72 -3.99
C ALA A 316 -16.43 -32.87 -3.03
N ALA A 317 -16.85 -34.10 -3.37
CA ALA A 317 -16.69 -35.29 -2.54
C ALA A 317 -15.49 -36.18 -2.92
N SER A 318 -14.59 -35.73 -3.81
CA SER A 318 -13.51 -36.61 -4.29
C SER A 318 -12.41 -36.87 -3.26
N CYS A 319 -12.14 -35.90 -2.39
CA CYS A 319 -11.00 -35.87 -1.47
C CYS A 319 -11.36 -35.13 -0.16
N GLY A 320 -10.39 -34.91 0.73
CA GLY A 320 -10.62 -34.12 1.94
C GLY A 320 -10.92 -32.65 1.62
N SER A 321 -11.83 -32.01 2.37
CA SER A 321 -12.17 -30.59 2.17
C SER A 321 -11.07 -29.61 2.59
N GLY A 322 -10.01 -30.07 3.26
CA GLY A 322 -9.02 -29.20 3.90
C GLY A 322 -9.55 -28.49 5.15
N GLN A 323 -10.63 -29.00 5.75
CA GLN A 323 -11.40 -28.34 6.82
C GLN A 323 -12.05 -27.00 6.41
N THR A 324 -12.04 -26.69 5.11
CA THR A 324 -12.74 -25.54 4.51
C THR A 324 -14.23 -25.63 4.83
N MET A 325 -14.79 -24.54 5.35
CA MET A 325 -16.23 -24.37 5.52
C MET A 325 -16.78 -23.39 4.46
N GLY A 326 -18.06 -23.53 4.13
CA GLY A 326 -18.79 -22.44 3.50
C GLY A 326 -19.27 -21.48 4.58
N ASN A 327 -19.09 -20.17 4.35
CA ASN A 327 -19.12 -19.13 5.38
C ASN A 327 -18.05 -19.32 6.47
N THR A 328 -17.91 -18.34 7.38
CA THR A 328 -16.98 -18.45 8.52
C THR A 328 -17.55 -17.87 9.83
N ALA A 329 -17.38 -18.60 10.93
CA ALA A 329 -17.70 -18.13 12.28
C ALA A 329 -16.91 -16.88 12.68
N SER A 330 -15.74 -16.63 12.06
CA SER A 330 -14.92 -15.44 12.33
C SER A 330 -15.60 -14.12 11.90
N GLN A 331 -16.52 -14.18 10.94
CA GLN A 331 -17.42 -13.09 10.55
C GLN A 331 -18.81 -13.21 11.20
N LEU A 332 -18.93 -13.98 12.29
CA LEU A 332 -20.15 -14.24 13.06
C LEU A 332 -21.26 -14.94 12.25
N GLN A 333 -20.89 -15.59 11.14
CA GLN A 333 -21.80 -16.33 10.25
C GLN A 333 -22.02 -17.76 10.75
N LEU A 334 -23.14 -18.39 10.36
CA LEU A 334 -23.26 -19.84 10.47
C LEU A 334 -22.37 -20.49 9.41
N GLU A 335 -21.62 -21.52 9.81
CA GLU A 335 -20.80 -22.34 8.93
C GLU A 335 -21.62 -23.49 8.34
N PHE A 336 -21.33 -23.80 7.08
CA PHE A 336 -21.92 -24.90 6.31
C PHE A 336 -20.80 -25.82 5.79
N PRO A 337 -21.05 -27.12 5.59
CA PRO A 337 -20.11 -27.97 4.88
C PRO A 337 -19.83 -27.42 3.48
N ALA A 338 -18.57 -27.24 3.09
CA ALA A 338 -18.20 -26.74 1.77
C ALA A 338 -18.81 -27.57 0.60
N THR A 339 -19.05 -28.87 0.84
CA THR A 339 -19.73 -29.81 -0.07
C THR A 339 -21.21 -29.50 -0.31
N GLU A 340 -21.87 -28.80 0.61
CA GLU A 340 -23.28 -28.39 0.48
C GLU A 340 -23.42 -27.02 -0.18
N VAL A 341 -22.40 -26.17 -0.05
CA VAL A 341 -22.39 -24.80 -0.59
C VAL A 341 -22.02 -24.75 -2.07
N MET A 342 -21.12 -25.62 -2.53
CA MET A 342 -20.54 -25.53 -3.88
C MET A 342 -20.93 -26.74 -4.74
N ALA A 343 -21.72 -26.51 -5.80
CA ALA A 343 -22.28 -27.61 -6.60
C ALA A 343 -21.30 -28.18 -7.64
N ASP A 344 -21.43 -29.48 -7.92
CA ASP A 344 -20.67 -30.21 -8.94
C ASP A 344 -21.30 -30.01 -10.34
N ALA A 345 -21.08 -28.82 -10.92
CA ALA A 345 -21.58 -28.45 -12.23
C ALA A 345 -20.58 -27.58 -13.03
N VAL A 346 -20.73 -27.60 -14.36
CA VAL A 346 -20.14 -26.63 -15.28
C VAL A 346 -21.14 -25.49 -15.45
N PHE A 347 -20.81 -24.32 -14.92
CA PHE A 347 -21.59 -23.09 -15.04
C PHE A 347 -21.16 -22.32 -16.27
N TYR A 348 -22.07 -21.58 -16.88
CA TYR A 348 -21.77 -20.75 -18.04
C TYR A 348 -22.70 -19.57 -18.20
N SER A 349 -22.15 -18.49 -18.74
CA SER A 349 -22.90 -17.34 -19.25
C SER A 349 -22.59 -17.17 -20.73
N ALA A 350 -23.57 -16.77 -21.54
CA ALA A 350 -23.39 -16.56 -22.97
C ALA A 350 -23.94 -15.20 -23.40
N LEU A 351 -23.13 -14.40 -24.09
CA LEU A 351 -23.58 -13.17 -24.73
C LEU A 351 -24.03 -13.50 -26.15
N LEU A 352 -25.31 -13.29 -26.43
CA LEU A 352 -25.95 -13.69 -27.70
C LEU A 352 -26.74 -12.54 -28.33
N SER A 353 -26.71 -12.51 -29.67
CA SER A 353 -27.49 -11.63 -30.56
C SER A 353 -28.82 -12.26 -31.03
N SER A 354 -28.98 -13.57 -30.81
CA SER A 354 -30.22 -14.34 -30.99
C SER A 354 -30.05 -15.70 -30.30
N PRO A 355 -31.13 -16.45 -30.00
CA PRO A 355 -31.01 -17.71 -29.28
C PRO A 355 -30.02 -18.70 -29.91
N ALA A 356 -29.32 -19.43 -29.06
CA ALA A 356 -28.38 -20.49 -29.43
C ALA A 356 -28.53 -21.68 -28.47
N ARG A 357 -28.01 -22.84 -28.87
CA ARG A 357 -27.90 -24.04 -28.03
C ARG A 357 -26.49 -24.17 -27.51
N VAL A 358 -26.37 -24.30 -26.19
CA VAL A 358 -25.15 -24.71 -25.49
C VAL A 358 -25.06 -26.24 -25.39
N SER A 359 -23.85 -26.78 -25.55
CA SER A 359 -23.54 -28.19 -25.36
C SER A 359 -22.26 -28.32 -24.53
N VAL A 360 -22.31 -29.12 -23.46
CA VAL A 360 -21.21 -29.36 -22.52
C VAL A 360 -20.83 -30.83 -22.58
N SER A 361 -19.61 -31.14 -23.01
CA SER A 361 -19.03 -32.48 -22.97
C SER A 361 -18.19 -32.65 -21.72
N ILE A 362 -18.38 -33.75 -20.99
CA ILE A 362 -17.54 -34.15 -19.85
C ILE A 362 -17.13 -35.60 -20.05
N GLY A 363 -15.82 -35.88 -20.10
CA GLY A 363 -15.30 -37.23 -20.35
C GLY A 363 -15.70 -37.81 -21.72
N GLY A 364 -15.94 -36.94 -22.71
CA GLY A 364 -16.45 -37.31 -24.03
C GLY A 364 -17.97 -37.50 -24.12
N VAL A 365 -18.71 -37.41 -23.00
CA VAL A 365 -20.18 -37.49 -22.99
C VAL A 365 -20.77 -36.10 -23.13
N SER A 366 -21.33 -35.81 -24.31
CA SER A 366 -22.02 -34.54 -24.59
C SER A 366 -23.40 -34.48 -23.92
N GLN A 367 -23.65 -33.39 -23.20
CA GLN A 367 -24.92 -33.02 -22.57
C GLN A 367 -25.42 -31.72 -23.21
N THR A 368 -26.70 -31.66 -23.60
CA THR A 368 -27.33 -30.39 -23.99
C THR A 368 -27.54 -29.56 -22.72
N GLY A 369 -27.01 -28.34 -22.69
CA GLY A 369 -27.21 -27.42 -21.57
C GLY A 369 -28.59 -26.75 -21.60
N SER A 370 -28.99 -26.19 -20.46
CA SER A 370 -30.24 -25.46 -20.26
C SER A 370 -29.97 -24.04 -19.79
N TRP A 371 -30.80 -23.09 -20.21
CA TRP A 371 -30.77 -21.73 -19.71
C TRP A 371 -31.64 -21.63 -18.45
N SER A 372 -31.06 -21.26 -17.31
CA SER A 372 -31.82 -20.84 -16.11
C SER A 372 -32.37 -19.43 -16.30
N ASP A 373 -31.63 -18.61 -17.05
CA ASP A 373 -31.89 -17.19 -17.23
C ASP A 373 -31.66 -16.81 -18.69
N THR A 374 -32.61 -16.04 -19.22
CA THR A 374 -32.63 -15.57 -20.61
C THR A 374 -32.99 -14.08 -20.61
N PRO A 375 -32.34 -13.25 -21.45
CA PRO A 375 -32.61 -11.83 -21.52
C PRO A 375 -33.95 -11.56 -22.21
N ASP A 376 -34.67 -10.53 -21.75
CA ASP A 376 -35.90 -10.08 -22.37
C ASP A 376 -35.67 -9.61 -23.81
N GLY A 377 -36.42 -10.17 -24.76
CA GLY A 377 -36.22 -9.92 -26.19
C GLY A 377 -35.05 -10.69 -26.82
N GLU A 378 -34.55 -11.74 -26.16
CA GLU A 378 -33.62 -12.76 -26.69
C GLU A 378 -32.19 -12.27 -27.06
N ILE A 379 -31.86 -11.01 -26.76
CA ILE A 379 -30.56 -10.38 -27.01
C ILE A 379 -29.93 -9.98 -25.67
N GLY A 380 -28.69 -10.41 -25.42
CA GLY A 380 -27.94 -10.09 -24.21
C GLY A 380 -27.33 -11.31 -23.53
N LEU A 381 -27.20 -11.26 -22.20
CA LEU A 381 -26.60 -12.32 -21.39
C LEU A 381 -27.63 -13.39 -21.01
N TYR A 382 -27.31 -14.63 -21.39
CA TYR A 382 -27.95 -15.86 -20.94
C TYR A 382 -27.09 -16.51 -19.85
N HIS A 383 -27.70 -17.29 -18.95
CA HIS A 383 -26.97 -18.07 -17.93
C HIS A 383 -27.58 -19.45 -17.75
N GLY A 384 -26.75 -20.39 -17.29
CA GLY A 384 -27.15 -21.75 -16.99
C GLY A 384 -25.99 -22.62 -16.52
N ASN A 385 -26.28 -23.90 -16.30
CA ASN A 385 -25.27 -24.88 -15.91
C ASN A 385 -25.58 -26.27 -16.46
N VAL A 386 -24.62 -27.18 -16.29
CA VAL A 386 -24.75 -28.63 -16.54
C VAL A 386 -24.06 -29.37 -15.39
N SER A 387 -24.82 -30.16 -14.63
CA SER A 387 -24.26 -31.05 -13.60
C SER A 387 -23.20 -32.00 -14.16
N PHE A 388 -22.14 -32.23 -13.38
CA PHE A 388 -21.15 -33.28 -13.65
C PHE A 388 -21.85 -34.65 -13.74
N ASN A 389 -22.89 -34.88 -12.93
CA ASN A 389 -23.61 -36.15 -12.80
C ASN A 389 -22.64 -37.34 -12.59
N GLY A 390 -21.65 -37.15 -11.73
CA GLY A 390 -20.60 -38.15 -11.42
C GLY A 390 -19.56 -38.37 -12.52
N ARG A 391 -19.54 -37.57 -13.59
CA ARG A 391 -18.57 -37.71 -14.69
C ARG A 391 -17.27 -36.95 -14.41
N THR A 392 -16.19 -37.51 -14.95
CA THR A 392 -14.83 -36.97 -14.93
C THR A 392 -14.21 -37.06 -16.33
N GLY A 393 -13.12 -36.34 -16.56
CA GLY A 393 -12.37 -36.30 -17.82
C GLY A 393 -12.40 -34.92 -18.48
N PRO A 394 -11.91 -34.81 -19.73
CA PRO A 394 -11.85 -33.54 -20.45
C PRO A 394 -13.21 -32.85 -20.55
N VAL A 395 -13.21 -31.53 -20.40
CA VAL A 395 -14.39 -30.68 -20.54
C VAL A 395 -14.31 -29.91 -21.85
N ALA A 396 -15.41 -29.83 -22.60
CA ALA A 396 -15.53 -28.93 -23.74
C ALA A 396 -16.91 -28.28 -23.77
N VAL A 397 -16.97 -26.97 -23.96
CA VAL A 397 -18.20 -26.18 -24.00
C VAL A 397 -18.33 -25.52 -25.37
N SER A 398 -19.50 -25.64 -25.98
CA SER A 398 -19.76 -25.14 -27.34
C SER A 398 -21.12 -24.47 -27.47
N LEU A 399 -21.17 -23.42 -28.30
CA LEU A 399 -22.39 -22.76 -28.75
C LEU A 399 -22.66 -23.13 -30.21
N SER A 400 -23.92 -23.43 -30.50
CA SER A 400 -24.38 -23.79 -31.84
C SER A 400 -25.71 -23.13 -32.20
N ARG A 401 -25.87 -22.81 -33.48
CA ARG A 401 -27.11 -22.27 -34.06
C ARG A 401 -27.35 -22.96 -35.41
N ASN A 402 -28.57 -23.43 -35.65
CA ASN A 402 -28.94 -24.18 -36.86
C ASN A 402 -28.02 -25.39 -37.17
N GLY A 403 -27.47 -26.02 -36.15
CA GLY A 403 -26.54 -27.16 -36.27
C GLY A 403 -25.06 -26.79 -36.51
N ALA A 404 -24.75 -25.52 -36.78
CA ALA A 404 -23.37 -25.04 -36.90
C ALA A 404 -22.83 -24.58 -35.53
N VAL A 405 -21.65 -25.06 -35.14
CA VAL A 405 -20.90 -24.55 -33.98
C VAL A 405 -20.17 -23.28 -34.38
N PHE A 406 -20.30 -22.21 -33.59
CA PHE A 406 -19.70 -20.90 -33.89
C PHE A 406 -18.76 -20.37 -32.80
N ALA A 407 -18.81 -20.97 -31.60
CA ALA A 407 -17.86 -20.75 -30.52
C ALA A 407 -17.69 -22.08 -29.75
N THR A 408 -16.45 -22.47 -29.45
CA THR A 408 -16.14 -23.68 -28.69
C THR A 408 -14.81 -23.53 -27.98
N GLU A 409 -14.68 -24.08 -26.79
CA GLU A 409 -13.42 -24.12 -26.04
C GLU A 409 -13.32 -25.40 -25.20
N SER A 410 -12.10 -25.86 -24.93
CA SER A 410 -11.80 -26.97 -24.02
C SER A 410 -11.26 -26.44 -22.70
N GLY A 411 -11.65 -27.06 -21.59
CA GLY A 411 -11.14 -26.73 -20.26
C GLY A 411 -10.35 -27.86 -19.63
N THR A 412 -9.74 -27.57 -18.48
CA THR A 412 -8.98 -28.57 -17.70
C THR A 412 -9.85 -29.79 -17.35
N PRO A 413 -9.32 -31.03 -17.38
CA PRO A 413 -10.12 -32.21 -17.06
C PRO A 413 -10.67 -32.20 -15.63
N ILE A 414 -11.95 -32.52 -15.46
CA ILE A 414 -12.53 -32.81 -14.13
C ILE A 414 -11.93 -34.14 -13.64
N THR A 415 -11.40 -34.18 -12.42
CA THR A 415 -10.67 -35.34 -11.91
C THR A 415 -10.89 -35.56 -10.42
N THR A 416 -10.93 -36.81 -9.99
CA THR A 416 -10.89 -37.19 -8.56
C THR A 416 -9.47 -37.25 -8.00
N ALA A 417 -8.44 -37.05 -8.83
CA ALA A 417 -7.07 -36.94 -8.36
C ALA A 417 -6.83 -35.55 -7.75
N CYS A 418 -6.44 -35.51 -6.48
CA CYS A 418 -6.21 -34.26 -5.75
C CYS A 418 -4.77 -34.15 -5.26
N THR A 419 -4.19 -32.96 -5.41
CA THR A 419 -2.93 -32.59 -4.75
C THR A 419 -3.11 -32.68 -3.23
N ASN A 420 -2.17 -33.34 -2.54
CA ASN A 420 -2.18 -33.52 -1.09
C ASN A 420 -3.46 -34.14 -0.49
N ASN A 421 -4.26 -34.86 -1.29
CA ASN A 421 -5.59 -35.38 -0.90
C ASN A 421 -6.59 -34.27 -0.48
N LEU A 422 -6.45 -33.07 -1.06
CA LEU A 422 -7.29 -31.90 -0.78
C LEU A 422 -8.03 -31.45 -2.04
N VAL A 423 -9.35 -31.28 -1.94
CA VAL A 423 -10.17 -30.67 -3.01
C VAL A 423 -9.69 -29.25 -3.26
N ASN A 424 -9.39 -28.90 -4.52
CA ASN A 424 -9.23 -27.51 -4.90
C ASN A 424 -10.63 -26.87 -5.09
N TRP A 425 -10.99 -25.94 -4.21
CA TRP A 425 -12.26 -25.21 -4.25
C TRP A 425 -12.20 -23.95 -5.14
N ASN A 426 -11.04 -23.62 -5.72
CA ASN A 426 -10.94 -22.58 -6.74
C ASN A 426 -11.56 -23.05 -8.07
N ALA A 427 -11.97 -22.09 -8.90
CA ALA A 427 -12.52 -22.34 -10.23
C ALA A 427 -11.44 -22.35 -11.32
N TRP A 428 -11.64 -23.16 -12.35
CA TRP A 428 -11.01 -22.95 -13.65
C TRP A 428 -12.00 -22.20 -14.55
N VAL A 429 -11.56 -21.17 -15.27
CA VAL A 429 -12.42 -20.32 -16.10
C VAL A 429 -11.94 -20.29 -17.54
N GLY A 430 -12.84 -20.53 -18.49
CA GLY A 430 -12.57 -20.48 -19.93
C GLY A 430 -13.61 -19.66 -20.68
N SER A 431 -13.29 -19.25 -21.91
CA SER A 431 -14.24 -18.57 -22.79
C SER A 431 -13.96 -18.76 -24.26
N ALA A 432 -15.02 -18.81 -25.08
CA ALA A 432 -14.94 -18.79 -26.53
C ALA A 432 -15.76 -17.62 -27.09
N LEU A 433 -15.22 -16.90 -28.07
CA LEU A 433 -15.93 -15.87 -28.83
C LEU A 433 -16.17 -16.33 -30.28
N SER A 434 -17.21 -15.77 -30.91
CA SER A 434 -17.44 -15.92 -32.34
C SER A 434 -16.30 -15.30 -33.15
N THR A 435 -15.94 -15.94 -34.27
CA THR A 435 -15.01 -15.38 -35.25
C THR A 435 -15.64 -14.27 -36.09
N GLN A 436 -16.97 -14.34 -36.27
CA GLN A 436 -17.76 -13.29 -36.92
C GLN A 436 -18.13 -12.21 -35.92
N ASP A 437 -18.01 -10.96 -36.35
CA ASP A 437 -18.63 -9.83 -35.67
C ASP A 437 -20.14 -9.84 -35.93
N VAL A 438 -20.91 -9.53 -34.90
CA VAL A 438 -22.36 -9.29 -34.96
C VAL A 438 -22.64 -7.82 -34.67
N PHE A 439 -23.78 -7.33 -35.13
CA PHE A 439 -24.28 -6.03 -34.72
C PHE A 439 -25.72 -6.18 -34.25
N ALA A 440 -25.87 -6.36 -32.94
CA ALA A 440 -27.15 -6.30 -32.26
C ALA A 440 -27.18 -5.07 -31.36
N ILE A 441 -28.22 -4.26 -31.51
CA ILE A 441 -28.53 -3.15 -30.60
C ILE A 441 -29.36 -3.73 -29.46
N PRO A 442 -28.82 -3.88 -28.23
CA PRO A 442 -29.60 -4.20 -27.04
C PRO A 442 -30.52 -3.01 -26.72
N TRP A 443 -31.56 -3.30 -25.96
CA TRP A 443 -32.49 -2.29 -25.47
C TRP A 443 -31.80 -1.26 -24.56
N LEU A 444 -32.35 -0.05 -24.48
CA LEU A 444 -31.94 0.94 -23.48
C LEU A 444 -32.32 0.45 -22.08
N GLN A 445 -31.36 0.42 -21.14
CA GLN A 445 -31.58 -0.14 -19.80
C GLN A 445 -32.67 0.61 -19.02
N LYS A 446 -32.70 1.95 -19.09
CA LYS A 446 -33.75 2.82 -18.52
C LYS A 446 -35.19 2.51 -18.98
N ASP A 447 -35.35 1.84 -20.13
CA ASP A 447 -36.67 1.48 -20.67
C ASP A 447 -37.13 0.10 -20.15
N LYS A 448 -36.30 -0.56 -19.32
CA LYS A 448 -36.59 -1.83 -18.66
C LYS A 448 -37.01 -1.62 -17.21
N VAL A 449 -37.92 -2.47 -16.76
CA VAL A 449 -38.33 -2.61 -15.37
C VAL A 449 -38.02 -4.02 -14.91
N CYS A 450 -38.12 -4.30 -13.61
CA CYS A 450 -38.16 -5.70 -13.18
C CYS A 450 -39.39 -6.39 -13.79
N VAL A 451 -39.23 -7.63 -14.26
CA VAL A 451 -40.32 -8.45 -14.86
C VAL A 451 -40.46 -9.85 -14.27
N ARG A 452 -39.57 -10.20 -13.34
CA ARG A 452 -39.57 -11.41 -12.52
C ARG A 452 -38.78 -11.10 -11.25
N GLY A 453 -39.37 -11.32 -10.09
CA GLY A 453 -38.70 -11.14 -8.80
C GLY A 453 -39.09 -12.23 -7.81
N SER A 454 -38.63 -12.08 -6.58
CA SER A 454 -38.98 -12.91 -5.42
C SER A 454 -38.73 -12.11 -4.14
N GLY A 455 -39.16 -12.64 -3.00
CA GLY A 455 -38.97 -12.00 -1.69
C GLY A 455 -38.57 -13.03 -0.63
N ALA A 456 -37.99 -12.56 0.48
CA ALA A 456 -37.72 -13.42 1.63
C ALA A 456 -39.02 -13.77 2.36
N ASN A 457 -39.08 -14.92 3.04
CA ASN A 457 -40.17 -15.26 3.94
C ASN A 457 -41.56 -15.07 3.28
N ASN A 458 -42.45 -14.30 3.91
CA ASN A 458 -43.82 -14.06 3.44
C ASN A 458 -43.91 -13.04 2.29
N PHE A 459 -42.80 -12.41 1.88
CA PHE A 459 -42.77 -11.51 0.71
C PHE A 459 -42.80 -12.25 -0.62
N ASP A 460 -42.47 -13.55 -0.68
CA ASP A 460 -42.16 -14.21 -1.96
C ASP A 460 -43.32 -14.15 -2.98
N GLY A 461 -44.55 -14.44 -2.54
CA GLY A 461 -45.72 -14.35 -3.39
C GLY A 461 -46.01 -12.92 -3.88
N LEU A 462 -45.89 -11.94 -2.97
CA LEU A 462 -46.10 -10.52 -3.28
C LEU A 462 -45.06 -10.03 -4.28
N CYS A 463 -43.78 -10.17 -3.96
CA CYS A 463 -42.68 -9.79 -4.84
C CYS A 463 -42.74 -10.51 -6.20
N SER A 464 -43.11 -11.79 -6.25
CA SER A 464 -43.28 -12.52 -7.51
C SER A 464 -44.35 -11.87 -8.41
N PHE A 465 -45.47 -11.43 -7.83
CA PHE A 465 -46.54 -10.75 -8.56
C PHE A 465 -46.17 -9.29 -8.90
N ALA A 466 -45.80 -8.50 -7.90
CA ALA A 466 -45.45 -7.10 -7.99
C ALA A 466 -44.30 -6.84 -8.99
N CYS A 467 -43.17 -7.53 -8.81
CA CYS A 467 -42.02 -7.44 -9.70
C CYS A 467 -42.32 -8.06 -11.07
N GLY A 468 -43.28 -8.99 -11.16
CA GLY A 468 -43.83 -9.46 -12.43
C GLY A 468 -44.49 -8.35 -13.26
N LEU A 469 -44.91 -7.26 -12.61
CA LEU A 469 -45.65 -6.13 -13.19
C LEU A 469 -44.87 -4.80 -13.13
N GLY A 470 -43.56 -4.83 -12.88
CA GLY A 470 -42.71 -3.63 -12.86
C GLY A 470 -42.78 -2.79 -11.58
N TYR A 471 -43.44 -3.26 -10.52
CA TYR A 471 -43.31 -2.67 -9.18
C TYR A 471 -42.48 -3.59 -8.30
N CYS A 472 -41.19 -3.27 -8.15
CA CYS A 472 -40.27 -4.07 -7.37
C CYS A 472 -39.56 -3.12 -6.39
N PRO A 473 -39.93 -3.11 -5.09
CA PRO A 473 -39.24 -2.31 -4.09
C PRO A 473 -37.97 -3.03 -3.60
N LEU A 474 -36.79 -2.45 -3.85
CA LEU A 474 -35.49 -3.00 -3.42
C LEU A 474 -35.42 -3.40 -1.94
N GLY A 475 -36.05 -2.62 -1.06
CA GLY A 475 -36.09 -2.90 0.39
C GLY A 475 -36.99 -4.05 0.83
N ALA A 476 -37.60 -4.79 -0.10
CA ALA A 476 -38.41 -5.97 0.21
C ALA A 476 -38.33 -7.10 -0.84
N CYS A 477 -37.96 -6.78 -2.09
CA CYS A 477 -37.97 -7.69 -3.23
C CYS A 477 -36.65 -7.73 -3.98
N LEU A 478 -36.18 -8.94 -4.26
CA LEU A 478 -35.07 -9.23 -5.18
C LEU A 478 -35.60 -9.27 -6.62
N CYS A 479 -35.02 -8.45 -7.51
CA CYS A 479 -35.29 -8.60 -8.94
C CYS A 479 -34.43 -9.70 -9.55
N LYS A 480 -35.08 -10.66 -10.23
CA LYS A 480 -34.45 -11.80 -10.90
C LYS A 480 -34.37 -11.66 -12.42
N ALA A 481 -35.06 -10.71 -13.04
CA ALA A 481 -34.88 -10.38 -14.45
C ALA A 481 -35.43 -8.99 -14.77
N MET A 482 -34.65 -8.22 -15.55
CA MET A 482 -35.09 -6.95 -16.15
C MET A 482 -35.71 -7.19 -17.53
N GLY A 483 -36.75 -6.44 -17.89
CA GLY A 483 -37.51 -6.64 -19.12
C GLY A 483 -38.46 -5.50 -19.45
N THR A 484 -39.15 -5.60 -20.59
CA THR A 484 -40.18 -4.64 -20.99
C THR A 484 -41.36 -4.63 -20.02
N GLN A 485 -41.91 -3.44 -19.75
CA GLN A 485 -43.06 -3.27 -18.86
C GLN A 485 -44.27 -4.08 -19.33
N LYS A 486 -44.59 -5.16 -18.61
CA LYS A 486 -45.77 -5.98 -18.87
C LYS A 486 -47.04 -5.18 -18.58
N LYS A 487 -48.13 -5.48 -19.31
CA LYS A 487 -49.43 -4.84 -19.10
C LYS A 487 -49.99 -5.22 -17.72
N LYS A 488 -50.24 -4.22 -16.86
CA LYS A 488 -50.87 -4.40 -15.56
C LYS A 488 -52.34 -4.86 -15.71
N PRO A 489 -52.88 -5.67 -14.78
CA PRO A 489 -54.32 -5.94 -14.69
C PRO A 489 -55.14 -4.66 -14.51
N ASN A 490 -56.45 -4.76 -14.67
CA ASN A 490 -57.36 -3.67 -14.31
C ASN A 490 -57.40 -3.53 -12.79
N TYR A 491 -57.45 -2.28 -12.29
CA TYR A 491 -57.60 -2.01 -10.86
C TYR A 491 -58.92 -2.56 -10.32
N THR A 492 -58.85 -3.23 -9.17
CA THR A 492 -60.00 -3.78 -8.44
C THR A 492 -60.61 -2.76 -7.48
N ASN A 493 -59.87 -1.69 -7.13
CA ASN A 493 -60.16 -0.76 -6.05
C ASN A 493 -60.24 -1.44 -4.66
N VAL A 494 -59.54 -2.56 -4.49
CA VAL A 494 -59.35 -3.20 -3.20
C VAL A 494 -58.09 -2.62 -2.55
N GLU A 495 -58.27 -1.86 -1.48
CA GLU A 495 -57.16 -1.36 -0.67
C GLU A 495 -56.62 -2.49 0.22
N GLY A 496 -55.30 -2.68 0.21
CA GLY A 496 -54.62 -3.77 0.90
C GLY A 496 -53.63 -3.25 1.93
N TYR A 497 -53.67 -3.84 3.12
CA TYR A 497 -52.80 -3.54 4.25
C TYR A 497 -52.07 -4.82 4.70
N PRO A 498 -50.90 -4.74 5.35
CA PRO A 498 -50.28 -5.90 5.98
C PRO A 498 -51.18 -6.48 7.08
N ILE A 499 -51.09 -7.80 7.33
CA ILE A 499 -51.83 -8.44 8.43
C ILE A 499 -51.12 -8.27 9.78
N ALA A 500 -51.83 -8.57 10.87
CA ALA A 500 -51.30 -8.46 12.22
C ALA A 500 -50.13 -9.44 12.43
N GLY A 501 -48.97 -8.90 12.81
CA GLY A 501 -47.70 -9.62 12.90
C GLY A 501 -46.66 -9.12 11.90
N GLU A 502 -47.11 -8.64 10.74
CA GLU A 502 -46.23 -8.07 9.71
C GLU A 502 -45.86 -6.61 9.99
N ASP A 503 -44.78 -6.17 9.36
CA ASP A 503 -44.23 -4.81 9.52
C ASP A 503 -44.54 -3.87 8.34
N ALA A 504 -44.14 -2.60 8.50
CA ALA A 504 -44.43 -1.53 7.54
C ALA A 504 -43.90 -1.77 6.11
N SER A 505 -42.87 -2.60 5.91
CA SER A 505 -42.29 -2.88 4.59
C SER A 505 -43.22 -3.67 3.66
N TYR A 506 -44.22 -4.37 4.21
CA TYR A 506 -45.30 -5.00 3.42
C TYR A 506 -46.29 -3.99 2.82
N SER A 507 -46.40 -2.77 3.38
CA SER A 507 -47.53 -1.85 3.09
C SER A 507 -47.63 -1.47 1.61
N GLY A 508 -46.51 -1.15 0.96
CA GLY A 508 -46.49 -0.80 -0.46
C GLY A 508 -46.85 -1.97 -1.37
N LEU A 509 -46.44 -3.19 -1.02
CA LEU A 509 -46.76 -4.40 -1.75
C LEU A 509 -48.23 -4.78 -1.59
N CYS A 510 -48.76 -4.80 -0.37
CA CYS A 510 -50.18 -5.08 -0.14
C CYS A 510 -51.10 -4.08 -0.86
N ALA A 511 -50.77 -2.79 -0.82
CA ALA A 511 -51.55 -1.75 -1.51
C ALA A 511 -51.50 -1.89 -3.05
N PHE A 512 -50.36 -2.31 -3.61
CA PHE A 512 -50.23 -2.53 -5.05
C PHE A 512 -50.91 -3.83 -5.52
N ASP A 513 -50.65 -4.93 -4.83
CA ASP A 513 -51.05 -6.27 -5.25
C ASP A 513 -52.56 -6.50 -5.06
N CYS A 514 -53.11 -6.15 -3.90
CA CYS A 514 -54.54 -6.33 -3.64
C CYS A 514 -55.40 -5.51 -4.62
N ASN A 515 -54.95 -4.29 -4.95
CA ASN A 515 -55.61 -3.41 -5.91
C ASN A 515 -55.46 -3.90 -7.38
N LEU A 516 -54.58 -4.87 -7.65
CA LEU A 516 -54.45 -5.55 -8.94
C LEU A 516 -54.99 -7.00 -8.92
N GLY A 517 -55.66 -7.40 -7.83
CA GLY A 517 -56.37 -8.66 -7.70
C GLY A 517 -55.59 -9.81 -7.06
N TYR A 518 -54.40 -9.55 -6.51
CA TYR A 518 -53.62 -10.53 -5.75
C TYR A 518 -53.53 -10.10 -4.28
N CYS A 519 -54.37 -10.66 -3.41
CA CYS A 519 -54.40 -10.30 -1.99
C CYS A 519 -54.23 -11.57 -1.14
N PRO A 520 -52.98 -12.05 -0.93
CA PRO A 520 -52.72 -13.30 -0.23
C PRO A 520 -53.04 -13.14 1.28
N PRO A 521 -54.01 -13.90 1.83
CA PRO A 521 -54.53 -13.67 3.19
C PRO A 521 -53.54 -14.01 4.31
N ASN A 522 -52.43 -14.65 3.96
CA ASN A 522 -51.30 -14.92 4.85
C ASN A 522 -50.36 -13.73 5.02
N ALA A 523 -50.42 -12.69 4.17
CA ALA A 523 -49.54 -11.51 4.24
C ALA A 523 -50.32 -10.18 4.22
N CYS A 524 -51.42 -10.12 3.47
CA CYS A 524 -52.23 -8.92 3.30
C CYS A 524 -53.71 -9.14 3.65
N GLY A 525 -54.37 -8.10 4.16
CA GLY A 525 -55.80 -8.03 4.41
C GLY A 525 -56.40 -6.71 3.92
N THR A 526 -57.72 -6.56 4.04
CA THR A 526 -58.46 -5.36 3.62
C THR A 526 -58.84 -4.44 4.80
N VAL A 527 -58.22 -4.64 5.96
CA VAL A 527 -58.44 -3.88 7.19
C VAL A 527 -57.09 -3.49 7.75
N GLU A 528 -56.89 -2.21 8.03
CA GLU A 528 -55.69 -1.70 8.68
C GLU A 528 -55.58 -2.22 10.12
N VAL A 529 -54.39 -2.65 10.52
CA VAL A 529 -54.10 -3.22 11.84
C VAL A 529 -52.78 -2.67 12.39
N PRO A 530 -52.55 -2.70 13.71
CA PRO A 530 -51.26 -2.33 14.28
C PRO A 530 -50.15 -3.23 13.75
N LEU A 531 -49.16 -2.62 13.09
CA LEU A 531 -48.00 -3.30 12.51
C LEU A 531 -46.91 -3.54 13.56
N THR A 532 -46.08 -4.55 13.33
CA THR A 532 -44.89 -4.77 14.15
C THR A 532 -43.77 -3.78 13.75
N VAL A 533 -42.92 -3.43 14.71
CA VAL A 533 -41.69 -2.67 14.46
C VAL A 533 -40.54 -3.64 14.66
N PRO A 534 -39.89 -4.11 13.58
CA PRO A 534 -38.85 -5.12 13.69
C PRO A 534 -37.60 -4.50 14.33
N THR A 535 -37.04 -5.18 15.33
CA THR A 535 -35.82 -4.73 16.03
C THR A 535 -34.55 -4.93 15.21
N VAL A 536 -34.61 -5.79 14.19
CA VAL A 536 -33.58 -6.02 13.18
C VAL A 536 -34.25 -6.28 11.83
N SER A 537 -33.54 -6.06 10.72
CA SER A 537 -34.07 -6.32 9.37
C SER A 537 -34.50 -7.79 9.21
N PRO A 538 -35.72 -8.07 8.70
CA PRO A 538 -36.20 -9.44 8.45
C PRO A 538 -35.47 -10.14 7.29
N PHE A 539 -34.58 -9.42 6.60
CA PHE A 539 -33.74 -9.92 5.50
C PHE A 539 -32.33 -10.34 5.94
N LEU A 540 -31.97 -10.14 7.22
CA LEU A 540 -30.67 -10.60 7.72
C LEU A 540 -30.67 -12.13 7.93
N PRO A 541 -29.66 -12.86 7.44
CA PRO A 541 -29.50 -14.27 7.73
C PRO A 541 -29.36 -14.55 9.24
N PRO A 542 -29.84 -15.70 9.74
CA PRO A 542 -29.74 -16.04 11.15
C PRO A 542 -28.30 -16.42 11.52
N THR A 543 -27.83 -15.99 12.69
CA THR A 543 -26.55 -16.41 13.26
C THR A 543 -26.76 -17.48 14.33
N CYS A 544 -25.66 -18.04 14.84
CA CYS A 544 -25.76 -18.82 16.08
C CYS A 544 -26.01 -17.89 17.28
N ILE A 545 -26.93 -18.29 18.17
CA ILE A 545 -27.26 -17.55 19.40
C ILE A 545 -27.16 -18.42 20.66
N SER A 546 -26.85 -19.71 20.50
CA SER A 546 -26.59 -20.64 21.59
C SER A 546 -25.84 -21.85 21.03
N GLY A 547 -24.87 -22.37 21.75
CA GLY A 547 -24.15 -23.58 21.35
C GLY A 547 -23.50 -24.29 22.52
N THR A 548 -22.90 -25.44 22.22
CA THR A 548 -22.16 -26.27 23.18
C THR A 548 -20.91 -26.85 22.54
N GLY A 549 -19.98 -27.33 23.35
CA GLY A 549 -18.75 -28.00 22.91
C GLY A 549 -18.50 -29.27 23.71
N THR A 550 -17.31 -29.86 23.57
CA THR A 550 -16.91 -31.05 24.35
C THR A 550 -15.67 -30.79 25.18
N GLY A 551 -15.59 -31.42 26.36
CA GLY A 551 -14.45 -31.29 27.27
C GLY A 551 -14.15 -29.83 27.62
N ASN A 552 -12.89 -29.42 27.50
CA ASN A 552 -12.44 -28.07 27.86
C ASN A 552 -13.08 -26.96 26.98
N TRP A 553 -13.64 -27.30 25.82
CA TRP A 553 -14.30 -26.35 24.91
C TRP A 553 -15.75 -26.04 25.27
N GLU A 554 -16.41 -26.84 26.13
CA GLU A 554 -17.85 -26.70 26.43
C GLU A 554 -18.21 -25.26 26.85
N GLY A 555 -17.43 -24.69 27.78
CA GLY A 555 -17.63 -23.32 28.27
C GLY A 555 -17.36 -22.25 27.21
N LEU A 556 -16.34 -22.45 26.36
CA LEU A 556 -16.00 -21.53 25.27
C LEU A 556 -17.09 -21.50 24.20
N CYS A 557 -17.55 -22.66 23.74
CA CYS A 557 -18.64 -22.75 22.79
C CYS A 557 -19.92 -22.15 23.38
N ARG A 558 -20.27 -22.45 24.63
CA ARG A 558 -21.44 -21.84 25.29
C ARG A 558 -21.37 -20.32 25.37
N TYR A 559 -20.18 -19.74 25.56
CA TYR A 559 -19.98 -18.30 25.57
C TYR A 559 -19.97 -17.69 24.15
N ALA A 560 -19.14 -18.22 23.26
CA ALA A 560 -18.87 -17.61 21.95
C ALA A 560 -20.03 -17.80 20.96
N CYS A 561 -20.65 -18.98 20.94
CA CYS A 561 -21.82 -19.26 20.10
C CYS A 561 -23.05 -18.42 20.47
N ASN A 562 -23.08 -17.80 21.65
CA ASN A 562 -24.12 -16.83 22.02
C ASN A 562 -24.06 -15.56 21.15
N TYR A 563 -22.91 -15.27 20.54
CA TYR A 563 -22.62 -14.04 19.79
C TYR A 563 -22.17 -14.34 18.34
N GLY A 564 -22.69 -15.40 17.72
CA GLY A 564 -22.36 -15.80 16.34
C GLY A 564 -21.01 -16.52 16.15
N MET A 565 -20.02 -16.32 17.02
CA MET A 565 -18.71 -16.99 16.94
C MET A 565 -18.81 -18.47 17.35
N CYS A 566 -19.23 -19.33 16.41
CA CYS A 566 -19.50 -20.75 16.67
C CYS A 566 -18.83 -21.67 15.62
N PRO A 567 -17.50 -21.85 15.66
CA PRO A 567 -16.79 -22.71 14.71
C PRO A 567 -17.21 -24.18 14.85
N SER A 568 -17.72 -24.73 13.75
CA SER A 568 -18.37 -26.04 13.66
C SER A 568 -17.45 -27.24 13.95
N GLN A 569 -16.13 -27.02 13.89
CA GLN A 569 -15.10 -28.03 14.16
C GLN A 569 -14.94 -28.34 15.66
N LEU A 570 -15.36 -27.42 16.56
CA LEU A 570 -15.29 -27.59 18.02
C LEU A 570 -16.64 -27.41 18.72
N CYS A 571 -17.54 -26.63 18.11
CA CYS A 571 -18.82 -26.25 18.68
C CYS A 571 -20.00 -26.79 17.86
N THR A 572 -21.08 -27.12 18.55
CA THR A 572 -22.39 -27.41 17.95
C THR A 572 -23.33 -26.25 18.28
N CYS A 573 -23.84 -25.58 17.25
CA CYS A 573 -24.89 -24.58 17.43
C CYS A 573 -26.20 -25.28 17.84
N THR A 574 -26.81 -24.84 18.94
CA THR A 574 -28.04 -25.43 19.52
C THR A 574 -29.27 -24.55 19.34
N ALA A 575 -29.10 -23.27 19.02
CA ALA A 575 -30.18 -22.39 18.56
C ALA A 575 -29.64 -21.29 17.64
N THR A 576 -30.43 -20.92 16.64
CA THR A 576 -30.16 -19.84 15.69
C THR A 576 -31.16 -18.71 15.84
N GLY A 577 -30.79 -17.50 15.40
CA GLY A 577 -31.65 -16.33 15.47
C GLY A 577 -30.92 -15.04 15.11
N VAL A 578 -31.41 -13.93 15.66
CA VAL A 578 -30.81 -12.60 15.49
C VAL A 578 -29.44 -12.53 16.17
N LEU A 579 -28.45 -11.94 15.51
CA LEU A 579 -27.13 -11.75 16.09
C LEU A 579 -27.19 -10.92 17.39
N ASN A 580 -26.88 -11.57 18.51
CA ASN A 580 -26.53 -10.85 19.72
C ASN A 580 -25.18 -10.16 19.48
N VAL A 581 -25.17 -8.82 19.44
CA VAL A 581 -23.94 -8.05 19.23
C VAL A 581 -22.91 -8.43 20.30
N PRO A 582 -21.68 -8.85 19.93
CA PRO A 582 -20.64 -9.18 20.90
C PRO A 582 -20.37 -8.01 21.84
N PRO A 583 -20.14 -8.23 23.15
CA PRO A 583 -19.73 -7.16 24.03
C PRO A 583 -18.38 -6.57 23.57
N PRO A 584 -18.10 -5.28 23.87
CA PRO A 584 -16.83 -4.66 23.55
C PRO A 584 -15.67 -5.42 24.22
N LYS A 585 -14.48 -5.33 23.63
CA LYS A 585 -13.26 -5.85 24.27
C LYS A 585 -13.03 -5.08 25.58
N LEU A 586 -12.96 -5.81 26.70
CA LEU A 586 -12.73 -5.26 28.04
C LEU A 586 -11.23 -5.08 28.34
N ARG A 587 -10.37 -5.73 27.53
CA ARG A 587 -8.91 -5.76 27.71
C ARG A 587 -8.23 -5.79 26.35
N ASP A 588 -7.08 -5.11 26.25
CA ASP A 588 -6.17 -5.26 25.11
C ASP A 588 -5.32 -6.54 25.27
N THR A 589 -6.00 -7.69 25.25
CA THR A 589 -5.36 -9.02 25.26
C THR A 589 -5.63 -9.77 23.96
N VAL A 590 -4.78 -10.75 23.67
CA VAL A 590 -4.99 -11.78 22.65
C VAL A 590 -5.01 -13.11 23.37
N GLY A 591 -6.16 -13.79 23.30
CA GLY A 591 -6.31 -15.17 23.76
C GLY A 591 -5.77 -16.16 22.74
N PHE A 592 -5.24 -17.28 23.22
CA PHE A 592 -4.75 -18.40 22.42
C PHE A 592 -4.99 -19.72 23.15
N ALA A 593 -5.04 -20.83 22.40
CA ALA A 593 -5.29 -22.15 22.97
C ALA A 593 -4.15 -22.66 23.85
N LEU A 594 -4.51 -23.41 24.90
CA LEU A 594 -3.56 -24.18 25.71
C LEU A 594 -3.22 -25.51 25.02
N GLY A 595 -1.95 -25.66 24.63
CA GLY A 595 -1.41 -26.88 24.02
C GLY A 595 -0.74 -26.62 22.66
N LEU A 596 0.42 -27.21 22.44
CA LEU A 596 1.13 -27.08 21.16
C LEU A 596 0.33 -27.73 20.03
N GLY A 597 0.07 -26.97 18.96
CA GLY A 597 -0.66 -27.46 17.77
C GLY A 597 -2.18 -27.52 17.92
N VAL A 598 -2.76 -27.00 19.01
CA VAL A 598 -4.21 -26.92 19.20
C VAL A 598 -4.78 -25.76 18.37
N ASN A 599 -5.62 -26.05 17.37
CA ASN A 599 -6.40 -25.05 16.66
C ASN A 599 -7.74 -24.84 17.37
N ASP A 600 -7.95 -23.66 17.96
CA ASP A 600 -9.19 -23.25 18.63
C ASP A 600 -10.18 -22.57 17.68
N TRP A 601 -9.85 -22.46 16.39
CA TRP A 601 -10.63 -21.74 15.38
C TRP A 601 -10.98 -20.31 15.79
N GLY A 602 -10.10 -19.67 16.59
CA GLY A 602 -10.25 -18.30 17.07
C GLY A 602 -11.09 -18.12 18.33
N LEU A 603 -11.61 -19.19 18.96
CA LEU A 603 -12.44 -19.10 20.17
C LEU A 603 -11.79 -18.31 21.31
N CYS A 604 -10.53 -18.59 21.64
CA CYS A 604 -9.80 -17.88 22.69
C CYS A 604 -9.52 -16.43 22.29
N GLY A 605 -9.18 -16.20 21.02
CA GLY A 605 -8.98 -14.86 20.46
C GLY A 605 -10.24 -13.99 20.51
N PHE A 606 -11.42 -14.59 20.37
CA PHE A 606 -12.71 -13.90 20.51
C PHE A 606 -13.12 -13.67 21.96
N ALA A 607 -12.98 -14.69 22.81
CA ALA A 607 -13.59 -14.71 24.16
C ALA A 607 -12.71 -14.06 25.25
N CYS A 608 -11.40 -14.31 25.25
CA CYS A 608 -10.50 -13.79 26.29
C CYS A 608 -10.47 -12.26 26.40
N PRO A 609 -10.42 -11.48 25.29
CA PRO A 609 -10.43 -10.00 25.37
C PRO A 609 -11.76 -9.46 25.89
N ARG A 610 -12.83 -10.25 25.83
CA ARG A 610 -14.19 -9.94 26.31
C ARG A 610 -14.46 -10.48 27.73
N GLY A 611 -13.40 -10.90 28.43
CA GLY A 611 -13.44 -11.30 29.84
C GLY A 611 -13.73 -12.78 30.09
N TYR A 612 -13.97 -13.60 29.07
CA TYR A 612 -14.19 -15.05 29.21
C TYR A 612 -12.97 -15.83 28.71
N CYS A 613 -12.04 -16.13 29.63
CA CYS A 613 -10.79 -16.85 29.33
C CYS A 613 -10.60 -18.03 30.29
N PRO A 614 -11.18 -19.21 30.00
CA PRO A 614 -11.12 -20.35 30.91
C PRO A 614 -9.73 -21.00 30.91
N PRO A 615 -9.05 -21.12 32.07
CA PRO A 615 -7.64 -21.57 32.16
C PRO A 615 -7.43 -23.07 31.89
N SER A 616 -8.49 -23.81 31.56
CA SER A 616 -8.44 -25.19 31.07
C SER A 616 -8.33 -25.30 29.54
N ALA A 617 -8.59 -24.22 28.80
CA ALA A 617 -8.64 -24.21 27.34
C ALA A 617 -7.86 -23.05 26.70
N CYS A 618 -7.85 -21.88 27.34
CA CYS A 618 -7.19 -20.68 26.84
C CYS A 618 -6.15 -20.15 27.82
N ASP A 619 -5.13 -19.52 27.26
CA ASP A 619 -4.25 -18.57 27.92
C ASP A 619 -4.34 -17.22 27.17
N GLN A 620 -3.82 -16.14 27.75
CA GLN A 620 -3.86 -14.81 27.15
C GLN A 620 -2.61 -13.99 27.46
N LYS A 621 -2.22 -13.18 26.49
CA LYS A 621 -1.15 -12.18 26.61
C LYS A 621 -1.70 -10.79 26.23
N PRO A 622 -1.07 -9.68 26.64
CA PRO A 622 -1.33 -8.37 26.05
C PRO A 622 -1.21 -8.43 24.52
N ALA A 623 -2.07 -7.72 23.79
CA ALA A 623 -2.08 -7.77 22.32
C ALA A 623 -0.76 -7.26 21.74
N ASN A 624 -0.23 -6.21 22.36
CA ASN A 624 1.09 -5.66 22.05
C ASN A 624 2.16 -6.28 22.95
N GLY A 625 3.13 -6.95 22.34
CA GLY A 625 4.31 -7.49 23.02
C GLY A 625 5.35 -6.42 23.37
N GLY A 626 5.00 -5.41 24.19
CA GLY A 626 5.96 -4.36 24.58
C GLY A 626 5.42 -3.34 25.60
N SER A 627 6.25 -3.07 26.63
CA SER A 627 6.08 -2.08 27.72
C SER A 627 4.77 -2.11 28.52
N GLY A 628 4.87 -2.53 29.79
CA GLY A 628 3.83 -2.27 30.79
C GLY A 628 3.95 -0.89 31.44
N ALA A 629 3.03 -0.55 32.34
CA ALA A 629 2.96 0.76 32.98
C ALA A 629 4.25 1.11 33.77
N PRO A 630 4.67 2.39 33.80
CA PRO A 630 5.84 2.82 34.54
C PRO A 630 5.58 2.87 36.06
N ALA A 631 6.51 2.31 36.82
CA ALA A 631 6.52 2.27 38.28
C ALA A 631 7.69 3.11 38.80
N PHE A 632 7.41 4.31 39.31
CA PHE A 632 8.41 5.25 39.80
C PHE A 632 8.87 4.88 41.21
N ILE A 633 10.19 4.74 41.38
CA ILE A 633 10.84 4.40 42.64
C ILE A 633 11.36 5.66 43.32
N ASP A 634 11.13 5.76 44.62
CA ASP A 634 11.51 6.89 45.46
C ASP A 634 13.04 6.95 45.72
N PRO A 635 13.69 8.14 45.68
CA PRO A 635 15.11 8.33 45.99
C PRO A 635 15.63 7.70 47.29
N ALA A 636 14.76 7.49 48.28
CA ALA A 636 15.08 6.82 49.54
C ALA A 636 15.61 5.39 49.36
N ILE A 637 15.39 4.75 48.19
CA ILE A 637 16.01 3.46 47.85
C ILE A 637 17.54 3.48 48.01
N TRP A 638 18.20 4.60 47.70
CA TRP A 638 19.66 4.75 47.85
C TRP A 638 20.10 4.94 49.30
N THR A 639 19.19 5.34 50.20
CA THR A 639 19.44 5.46 51.64
C THR A 639 19.04 4.21 52.44
N ASN A 640 18.32 3.26 51.84
CA ASN A 640 17.86 2.03 52.49
C ASN A 640 19.04 1.24 53.13
N PRO A 641 18.93 0.79 54.40
CA PRO A 641 19.99 0.00 55.07
C PRO A 641 20.10 -1.46 54.57
N ALA A 642 19.18 -1.95 53.75
CA ALA A 642 19.25 -3.30 53.18
C ALA A 642 20.40 -3.45 52.15
N PRO A 643 21.12 -4.59 52.13
CA PRO A 643 22.24 -4.84 51.19
C PRO A 643 21.79 -5.15 49.75
N THR A 644 20.49 -5.31 49.51
CA THR A 644 19.90 -5.35 48.16
C THR A 644 18.46 -4.86 48.30
N PRO A 645 18.15 -3.60 47.95
CA PRO A 645 16.80 -3.07 48.08
C PRO A 645 15.84 -3.77 47.11
N VAL A 646 14.61 -4.00 47.57
CA VAL A 646 13.55 -4.64 46.79
C VAL A 646 12.69 -3.58 46.11
N VAL A 647 12.42 -3.77 44.82
CA VAL A 647 11.51 -2.98 43.99
C VAL A 647 10.43 -3.92 43.42
N GLY A 648 9.23 -3.42 43.13
CA GLY A 648 8.16 -4.28 42.66
C GLY A 648 7.10 -3.58 41.85
N CYS A 649 6.46 -4.32 40.96
CA CYS A 649 5.25 -3.89 40.25
C CYS A 649 4.59 -5.13 39.63
N PRO A 650 3.25 -5.14 39.46
CA PRO A 650 2.57 -6.23 38.76
C PRO A 650 3.05 -6.33 37.30
N PRO A 651 3.61 -7.48 36.85
CA PRO A 651 4.06 -7.62 35.47
C PRO A 651 2.90 -7.64 34.44
N PRO A 652 3.10 -7.13 33.21
CA PRO A 652 4.29 -6.41 32.76
C PRO A 652 4.32 -4.97 33.28
N CYS A 653 5.52 -4.46 33.57
CA CYS A 653 5.71 -3.09 34.06
C CYS A 653 7.15 -2.59 33.82
N VAL A 654 7.37 -1.27 33.88
CA VAL A 654 8.71 -0.67 33.71
C VAL A 654 9.11 0.05 35.00
N ILE A 655 10.13 -0.44 35.69
CA ILE A 655 10.65 0.18 36.91
C ILE A 655 11.53 1.38 36.55
N VAL A 656 11.18 2.55 37.09
CA VAL A 656 11.89 3.82 36.90
C VAL A 656 12.69 4.11 38.17
N LEU A 657 14.01 3.96 38.09
CA LEU A 657 14.90 4.24 39.22
C LEU A 657 15.24 5.74 39.31
N PRO A 658 15.33 6.31 40.53
CA PRO A 658 15.75 7.68 40.75
C PRO A 658 17.28 7.79 40.57
N PRO A 659 17.82 8.94 40.09
CA PRO A 659 19.26 9.13 39.97
C PRO A 659 19.98 8.95 41.31
N TYR A 660 21.16 8.33 41.27
CA TYR A 660 22.00 8.14 42.45
C TYR A 660 22.79 9.41 42.77
N THR A 661 22.57 10.01 43.94
CA THR A 661 23.31 11.21 44.36
C THR A 661 24.70 10.84 44.89
N LEU A 662 25.73 11.50 44.36
CA LEU A 662 27.12 11.31 44.75
C LEU A 662 27.45 12.07 46.03
N PRO A 663 28.26 11.50 46.95
CA PRO A 663 28.62 12.16 48.21
C PRO A 663 29.51 13.39 48.01
N THR A 664 30.18 13.49 46.87
CA THR A 664 30.96 14.65 46.44
C THR A 664 30.71 14.91 44.96
N ARG A 665 30.64 16.18 44.56
CA ARG A 665 30.57 16.59 43.15
C ARG A 665 31.79 16.05 42.42
N THR A 666 31.57 15.15 41.47
CA THR A 666 32.60 14.32 40.85
C THR A 666 32.79 14.71 39.38
N THR A 667 34.05 14.85 38.98
CA THR A 667 34.44 15.17 37.60
C THR A 667 34.89 13.89 36.88
N LEU A 668 34.07 13.45 35.92
CA LEU A 668 34.27 12.26 35.11
C LEU A 668 35.08 12.63 33.86
N SER A 669 36.36 12.23 33.80
CA SER A 669 37.19 12.42 32.63
C SER A 669 37.12 11.21 31.71
N CYS A 670 36.68 11.41 30.48
CA CYS A 670 36.56 10.33 29.49
C CYS A 670 37.87 10.25 28.67
N PRO A 671 38.41 9.05 28.38
CA PRO A 671 39.61 8.91 27.58
C PRO A 671 39.36 9.42 26.15
N PRO A 672 40.37 10.04 25.50
CA PRO A 672 40.21 10.53 24.13
C PRO A 672 39.99 9.36 23.16
N LEU A 673 39.09 9.56 22.19
CA LEU A 673 38.70 8.56 21.21
C LEU A 673 39.22 8.95 19.82
N THR A 674 40.17 8.19 19.27
CA THR A 674 40.62 8.37 17.89
C THR A 674 39.70 7.62 16.92
N LYS A 675 39.13 8.33 15.94
CA LYS A 675 38.26 7.76 14.90
C LYS A 675 38.66 8.29 13.53
N THR A 676 38.60 7.40 12.54
CA THR A 676 38.75 7.73 11.12
C THR A 676 37.38 7.99 10.54
N LEU A 677 37.17 9.19 10.01
CA LEU A 677 35.94 9.64 9.36
C LEU A 677 36.18 9.57 7.85
N THR A 678 35.22 9.05 7.08
CA THR A 678 35.28 9.06 5.62
C THR A 678 34.02 9.74 5.10
N GLU A 679 34.18 10.82 4.35
CA GLU A 679 33.13 11.79 4.07
C GLU A 679 33.12 12.12 2.57
N SER A 680 31.97 12.00 1.92
CA SER A 680 31.79 12.32 0.50
C SER A 680 31.06 13.64 0.35
N TRP A 681 31.71 14.61 -0.29
CA TRP A 681 31.21 15.99 -0.38
C TRP A 681 30.49 16.29 -1.71
N VAL A 682 30.89 15.58 -2.77
CA VAL A 682 30.25 15.58 -4.10
C VAL A 682 30.53 14.23 -4.79
N ILE A 683 29.72 13.88 -5.80
CA ILE A 683 29.84 12.59 -6.51
C ILE A 683 31.28 12.40 -7.03
N GLY A 684 31.97 11.38 -6.51
CA GLY A 684 33.33 11.02 -6.91
C GLY A 684 34.48 11.60 -6.08
N THR A 685 34.21 12.38 -5.01
CA THR A 685 35.26 12.83 -4.08
C THR A 685 34.95 12.46 -2.63
N SER A 686 35.86 11.72 -2.01
CA SER A 686 35.85 11.34 -0.59
C SER A 686 37.07 11.89 0.13
N SER A 687 36.87 12.48 1.31
CA SER A 687 37.91 12.89 2.24
C SER A 687 37.98 11.90 3.41
N THR A 688 39.18 11.59 3.89
CA THR A 688 39.38 10.71 5.06
C THR A 688 40.13 11.46 6.16
N THR A 689 39.44 11.76 7.26
CA THR A 689 39.97 12.58 8.37
C THR A 689 40.12 11.73 9.63
N VAL A 690 41.36 11.58 10.14
CA VAL A 690 41.61 10.90 11.43
C VAL A 690 41.55 11.93 12.55
N THR A 691 40.46 11.93 13.31
CA THR A 691 40.21 12.88 14.40
C THR A 691 40.41 12.20 15.75
N THR A 692 41.18 12.82 16.65
CA THR A 692 41.25 12.40 18.06
C THR A 692 40.34 13.30 18.88
N LEU A 693 39.26 12.71 19.36
CA LEU A 693 38.18 13.36 20.07
C LEU A 693 38.52 13.48 21.55
N THR A 694 38.64 14.69 22.05
CA THR A 694 38.65 14.93 23.51
C THR A 694 37.23 15.23 23.97
N PHE A 695 36.83 14.62 25.08
CA PHE A 695 35.53 14.87 25.71
C PHE A 695 35.71 15.86 26.85
N ALA A 696 34.81 16.83 26.97
CA ALA A 696 34.78 17.70 28.14
C ALA A 696 34.47 16.84 29.39
N PRO A 697 35.19 17.01 30.51
CA PRO A 697 34.99 16.17 31.68
C PRO A 697 33.65 16.52 32.37
N ILE A 698 32.79 15.52 32.54
CA ILE A 698 31.43 15.71 33.06
C ILE A 698 31.48 15.89 34.57
N THR A 699 31.15 17.09 35.06
CA THR A 699 31.15 17.38 36.50
C THR A 699 29.74 17.37 37.07
N THR A 700 29.37 16.28 37.75
CA THR A 700 28.03 16.01 38.26
C THR A 700 28.03 15.62 39.75
N ASP A 701 26.94 15.91 40.44
CA ASP A 701 26.60 15.42 41.78
C ASP A 701 25.53 14.31 41.75
N GLN A 702 25.00 13.96 40.57
CA GLN A 702 24.08 12.84 40.37
C GLN A 702 24.46 11.94 39.19
N ILE A 703 24.20 10.64 39.35
CA ILE A 703 24.31 9.62 38.30
C ILE A 703 22.90 9.21 37.87
N PRO A 704 22.43 9.57 36.65
CA PRO A 704 21.21 9.02 36.08
C PRO A 704 21.37 7.54 35.75
N LEU A 705 20.26 6.80 35.73
CA LEU A 705 20.21 5.34 35.63
C LEU A 705 19.24 4.90 34.52
N PHE A 706 19.44 3.70 33.99
CA PHE A 706 18.49 3.08 33.06
C PHE A 706 17.25 2.51 33.77
N ASN A 707 16.12 2.52 33.07
CA ASN A 707 14.89 1.84 33.50
C ASN A 707 15.04 0.31 33.40
N ILE A 708 14.30 -0.42 34.22
CA ILE A 708 14.30 -1.90 34.22
C ILE A 708 12.94 -2.39 33.73
N ASN A 709 12.92 -3.14 32.63
CA ASN A 709 11.68 -3.70 32.08
C ASN A 709 11.37 -5.08 32.67
N ILE A 710 10.18 -5.24 33.24
CA ILE A 710 9.71 -6.45 33.90
C ILE A 710 8.69 -7.13 32.99
N THR A 711 9.06 -8.30 32.46
CA THR A 711 8.19 -9.14 31.62
C THR A 711 7.34 -10.08 32.47
N LEU A 712 6.29 -10.67 31.87
CA LEU A 712 5.43 -11.68 32.52
C LEU A 712 6.18 -12.93 33.01
N GLY A 713 7.43 -13.16 32.57
CA GLY A 713 8.31 -14.25 33.03
C GLY A 713 9.31 -13.85 34.12
N ALA A 714 9.20 -12.65 34.69
CA ALA A 714 10.02 -12.25 35.83
C ALA A 714 9.65 -13.07 37.08
N VAL A 715 10.66 -13.60 37.78
CA VAL A 715 10.47 -14.36 39.03
C VAL A 715 10.72 -13.44 40.22
N ASP A 716 9.97 -13.65 41.31
CA ASP A 716 10.26 -13.01 42.59
C ASP A 716 11.70 -13.27 43.02
N SER A 717 12.31 -12.28 43.67
CA SER A 717 13.72 -12.24 44.07
C SER A 717 14.74 -12.15 42.91
N ALA A 718 14.32 -11.99 41.66
CA ALA A 718 15.26 -11.75 40.55
C ALA A 718 16.06 -10.46 40.77
N THR A 719 17.39 -10.53 40.66
CA THR A 719 18.31 -9.40 40.87
C THR A 719 18.72 -8.72 39.57
N PHE A 720 18.70 -7.39 39.56
CA PHE A 720 19.05 -6.55 38.42
C PHE A 720 20.20 -5.61 38.80
N THR A 721 21.28 -5.61 38.00
CA THR A 721 22.39 -4.68 38.17
C THR A 721 21.98 -3.29 37.72
N VAL A 722 22.15 -2.31 38.59
CA VAL A 722 21.85 -0.90 38.34
C VAL A 722 22.93 -0.30 37.46
N THR A 723 22.56 0.19 36.28
CA THR A 723 23.51 0.68 35.26
C THR A 723 23.38 2.20 35.07
N PRO A 724 24.48 2.97 35.22
CA PRO A 724 24.54 4.40 34.87
C PRO A 724 24.22 4.67 33.41
N SER A 725 23.46 5.75 33.14
CA SER A 725 23.14 6.23 31.79
C SER A 725 23.94 7.48 31.37
N ILE A 726 25.14 7.66 31.93
CA ILE A 726 26.07 8.75 31.57
C ILE A 726 26.84 8.37 30.31
N PHE A 727 26.76 9.21 29.28
CA PHE A 727 27.55 9.11 28.06
C PHE A 727 28.39 10.37 27.84
N CYS A 728 29.63 10.19 27.42
CA CYS A 728 30.48 11.31 27.02
C CYS A 728 30.20 11.63 25.56
N VAL A 729 29.58 12.78 25.31
CA VAL A 729 29.24 13.28 23.99
C VAL A 729 30.18 14.45 23.64
N THR A 730 30.67 14.47 22.42
CA THR A 730 31.35 15.64 21.86
C THR A 730 30.82 15.91 20.45
N ALA A 731 30.77 17.18 20.08
CA ALA A 731 30.46 17.60 18.71
C ALA A 731 31.77 17.98 18.03
N ILE A 732 32.01 17.47 16.83
CA ILE A 732 33.06 17.99 15.93
C ILE A 732 32.41 18.58 14.71
N THR A 733 32.97 19.68 14.21
CA THR A 733 32.54 20.31 12.97
C THR A 733 33.68 20.18 11.97
N VAL A 734 33.48 19.36 10.94
CA VAL A 734 34.44 19.17 9.85
C VAL A 734 34.08 20.17 8.76
N GLY A 735 35.00 21.11 8.51
CA GLY A 735 34.85 22.06 7.40
C GLY A 735 35.13 21.41 6.05
N LEU A 736 34.68 22.05 4.98
CA LEU A 736 35.00 21.63 3.62
C LEU A 736 36.53 21.51 3.42
N PRO A 737 37.02 20.43 2.76
CA PRO A 737 38.42 20.31 2.39
C PRO A 737 38.87 21.50 1.52
N PRO A 738 40.11 22.01 1.68
CA PRO A 738 40.60 23.15 0.89
C PRO A 738 40.48 22.89 -0.62
N GLY A 739 39.68 23.70 -1.31
CA GLY A 739 39.42 23.58 -2.76
C GLY A 739 38.11 22.87 -3.14
N VAL A 740 37.30 22.42 -2.17
CA VAL A 740 35.94 21.88 -2.41
C VAL A 740 34.89 22.93 -2.04
N SER A 741 33.84 23.05 -2.84
CA SER A 741 32.70 23.97 -2.61
C SER A 741 31.36 23.25 -2.81
N THR A 742 30.34 23.63 -2.04
CA THR A 742 29.02 23.00 -1.98
C THR A 742 27.93 23.90 -2.58
N ILE A 743 26.89 23.27 -3.14
CA ILE A 743 25.79 23.98 -3.82
C ILE A 743 24.73 24.50 -2.82
N SER A 744 24.62 23.86 -1.64
CA SER A 744 23.56 24.11 -0.64
C SER A 744 23.98 24.99 0.55
N GLY A 745 25.01 25.82 0.42
CA GLY A 745 25.40 26.84 1.42
C GLY A 745 26.00 26.32 2.75
N SER A 746 25.93 25.02 3.05
CA SER A 746 26.59 24.44 4.22
C SER A 746 28.11 24.33 4.01
N SER A 747 28.87 25.09 4.79
CA SER A 747 30.34 25.13 4.76
C SER A 747 31.04 24.07 5.63
N SER A 748 30.27 23.27 6.37
CA SER A 748 30.79 22.26 7.29
C SER A 748 29.72 21.23 7.68
N LEU A 749 30.15 20.01 8.00
CA LEU A 749 29.32 18.94 8.58
C LEU A 749 29.61 18.83 10.09
N THR A 750 28.56 18.77 10.91
CA THR A 750 28.73 18.55 12.36
C THR A 750 28.38 17.11 12.73
N TYR A 751 29.29 16.45 13.45
CA TYR A 751 29.14 15.09 13.94
C TYR A 751 29.02 15.08 15.46
N TYR A 752 27.94 14.48 15.97
CA TYR A 752 27.80 14.19 17.39
C TYR A 752 28.30 12.78 17.64
N ILE A 753 29.37 12.66 18.42
CA ILE A 753 30.06 11.39 18.67
C ILE A 753 29.99 11.08 20.16
N THR A 754 29.44 9.91 20.48
CA THR A 754 29.35 9.39 21.84
C THR A 754 30.40 8.32 22.06
N SER A 755 31.20 8.41 23.12
CA SER A 755 32.01 7.25 23.55
C SER A 755 31.23 6.36 24.53
N THR A 756 31.22 5.06 24.24
CA THR A 756 31.12 4.05 25.30
C THR A 756 32.49 3.96 25.98
N PRO A 757 32.58 3.90 27.32
CA PRO A 757 33.85 3.72 27.98
C PRO A 757 34.51 2.39 27.56
N PRO A 758 35.83 2.33 27.33
CA PRO A 758 36.53 1.05 27.24
C PRO A 758 36.37 0.27 28.55
N ALA A 759 36.41 -1.07 28.48
CA ALA A 759 36.15 -1.98 29.60
C ALA A 759 37.06 -1.79 30.84
N THR A 760 38.11 -0.98 30.71
CA THR A 760 39.05 -0.58 31.78
C THR A 760 38.60 0.66 32.56
N THR A 761 37.56 1.38 32.13
CA THR A 761 37.09 2.60 32.79
C THR A 761 36.23 2.25 34.00
N LYS A 762 36.80 2.31 35.20
CA LYS A 762 36.00 2.29 36.43
C LYS A 762 35.21 3.59 36.56
N TRP A 763 33.90 3.51 36.37
CA TRP A 763 32.97 4.51 36.90
C TRP A 763 33.16 4.66 38.42
N PRO A 764 32.77 5.79 39.03
CA PRO A 764 32.69 5.88 40.49
C PRO A 764 31.87 4.71 41.01
N GLU A 765 32.45 3.87 41.86
CA GLU A 765 31.74 2.73 42.44
C GLU A 765 30.58 3.27 43.27
N ILE A 766 29.35 3.13 42.74
CA ILE A 766 28.14 3.10 43.56
C ILE A 766 28.44 2.03 44.62
N THR A 767 28.52 2.45 45.89
CA THR A 767 29.30 1.73 46.91
C THR A 767 28.88 0.27 47.04
N SER A 768 29.80 -0.58 47.51
CA SER A 768 29.82 -2.06 47.44
C SER A 768 28.61 -2.85 47.99
N SER A 769 27.52 -2.18 48.35
CA SER A 769 26.24 -2.76 48.79
C SER A 769 25.01 -2.27 47.99
N LYS A 770 25.15 -1.43 46.95
CA LYS A 770 23.99 -0.79 46.26
C LYS A 770 24.04 -0.80 44.72
N THR A 771 24.77 -1.75 44.12
CA THR A 771 24.82 -1.95 42.66
C THR A 771 23.72 -2.85 42.11
N VAL A 772 22.84 -3.39 42.96
CA VAL A 772 21.83 -4.40 42.60
C VAL A 772 20.49 -4.08 43.28
N VAL A 773 19.38 -4.27 42.57
CA VAL A 773 18.01 -4.26 43.11
C VAL A 773 17.36 -5.63 42.92
N SER A 774 16.51 -6.08 43.85
CA SER A 774 15.73 -7.32 43.74
C SER A 774 14.28 -7.02 43.34
N PHE A 775 13.69 -7.85 42.49
CA PHE A 775 12.30 -7.69 42.04
C PHE A 775 11.29 -8.48 42.88
N THR A 776 10.08 -7.94 43.07
CA THR A 776 8.89 -8.70 43.49
C THR A 776 7.63 -8.29 42.74
N SER A 777 6.81 -9.29 42.39
CA SER A 777 5.50 -9.18 41.76
C SER A 777 4.35 -8.94 42.75
N THR A 778 4.61 -9.10 44.05
CA THR A 778 3.57 -9.17 45.09
C THR A 778 3.15 -7.83 45.70
N SER A 779 3.78 -6.72 45.30
CA SER A 779 3.48 -5.39 45.84
C SER A 779 3.45 -4.32 44.75
N SER A 780 2.59 -3.32 44.94
CA SER A 780 2.73 -2.02 44.26
C SER A 780 4.06 -1.38 44.68
N ALA A 781 4.79 -0.80 43.73
CA ALA A 781 6.13 -0.24 43.96
C ALA A 781 6.27 0.50 45.29
N THR A 782 7.13 -0.03 46.17
CA THR A 782 7.51 0.65 47.41
C THR A 782 9.03 0.83 47.47
N PRO A 783 9.52 2.05 47.77
CA PRO A 783 8.74 3.26 47.98
C PRO A 783 8.33 3.88 46.63
N THR A 784 7.06 4.30 46.51
CA THR A 784 6.51 4.96 45.31
C THR A 784 6.56 6.47 45.48
N CYS A 785 6.79 7.17 44.37
CA CYS A 785 6.79 8.62 44.33
C CYS A 785 5.79 9.16 43.30
N THR A 786 5.17 10.30 43.63
CA THR A 786 4.37 11.12 42.70
C THR A 786 5.24 12.29 42.22
N VAL A 787 5.02 12.78 41.00
CA VAL A 787 6.05 13.30 40.06
C VAL A 787 6.84 14.58 40.49
N SER A 788 6.68 15.08 41.72
CA SER A 788 7.51 16.16 42.30
C SER A 788 8.84 15.66 42.88
N ASP A 789 9.94 16.27 42.42
CA ASP A 789 11.24 16.40 43.12
C ASP A 789 12.14 15.16 43.35
N GLY A 790 12.26 14.26 42.35
CA GLY A 790 13.50 13.45 42.21
C GLY A 790 13.42 12.04 41.64
N CYS A 791 12.25 11.57 41.21
CA CYS A 791 11.96 10.12 41.17
C CYS A 791 12.29 9.40 39.86
N GLY A 792 13.33 9.86 39.16
CA GLY A 792 13.73 9.33 37.84
C GLY A 792 12.79 9.76 36.71
N LYS A 793 13.08 9.31 35.48
CA LYS A 793 12.25 9.56 34.29
C LYS A 793 12.07 8.28 33.46
N VAL A 794 10.93 8.17 32.80
CA VAL A 794 10.64 7.06 31.87
C VAL A 794 11.45 7.28 30.59
N CYS A 795 12.31 6.32 30.22
CA CYS A 795 12.90 6.29 28.89
C CYS A 795 11.82 5.90 27.87
N THR A 796 11.71 6.66 26.78
CA THR A 796 10.60 6.56 25.83
C THR A 796 10.86 5.65 24.63
N LYS A 797 12.08 5.10 24.46
CA LYS A 797 12.43 4.08 23.44
C LYS A 797 13.49 3.09 23.97
N SER A 798 13.52 1.86 23.43
CA SER A 798 14.55 0.81 23.64
C SER A 798 14.86 0.39 25.10
N CYS A 799 13.84 0.08 25.91
CA CYS A 799 13.99 -0.26 27.35
C CYS A 799 14.20 -1.76 27.69
N SER A 800 14.33 -2.68 26.73
CA SER A 800 14.05 -4.11 26.97
C SER A 800 15.19 -5.01 27.46
N ASP A 801 16.46 -4.69 27.19
CA ASP A 801 17.50 -5.74 27.11
C ASP A 801 18.51 -5.80 28.27
N CYS A 802 18.29 -5.01 29.34
CA CYS A 802 19.18 -4.98 30.50
C CYS A 802 18.72 -5.88 31.66
N GLY A 803 18.79 -7.21 31.50
CA GLY A 803 18.59 -8.10 32.64
C GLY A 803 18.52 -9.61 32.38
N ARG A 804 19.68 -10.30 32.34
CA ARG A 804 19.95 -11.56 33.09
C ARG A 804 21.34 -12.17 32.84
N ASN A 805 21.93 -12.02 31.64
CA ASN A 805 23.14 -12.76 31.23
C ASN A 805 24.29 -11.90 30.67
N GLY A 806 24.53 -10.69 31.20
CA GLY A 806 25.77 -9.94 30.94
C GLY A 806 26.05 -9.56 29.47
N CYS A 807 25.02 -9.26 28.68
CA CYS A 807 25.15 -8.89 27.27
C CYS A 807 25.57 -7.41 27.07
N SER A 808 26.23 -7.10 25.95
CA SER A 808 26.84 -5.78 25.71
C SER A 808 25.82 -4.70 25.30
N CYS A 809 25.99 -3.48 25.81
CA CYS A 809 25.07 -2.34 25.66
C CYS A 809 24.93 -1.76 24.22
N MET A 810 25.50 -2.38 23.19
CA MET A 810 25.58 -1.82 21.82
C MET A 810 24.61 -2.43 20.79
N GLY A 811 23.83 -3.46 21.15
CA GLY A 811 22.71 -3.88 20.30
C GLY A 811 21.56 -2.86 20.25
N CYS A 812 21.42 -2.06 21.31
CA CYS A 812 20.21 -1.28 21.57
C CYS A 812 20.16 0.10 20.88
N CYS A 813 21.26 0.56 20.25
CA CYS A 813 21.37 1.91 19.70
C CYS A 813 20.94 2.05 18.23
N TYR A 814 20.73 0.96 17.49
CA TYR A 814 20.51 1.01 16.04
C TYR A 814 19.13 1.57 15.61
N ASN A 815 18.11 1.47 16.48
CA ASN A 815 16.72 1.87 16.17
C ASN A 815 16.30 3.23 16.78
N CYS A 816 17.24 4.08 17.20
CA CYS A 816 16.94 5.25 18.05
C CYS A 816 16.55 6.56 17.32
N CYS A 817 16.28 6.57 16.00
CA CYS A 817 16.28 7.82 15.20
C CYS A 817 15.12 8.05 14.19
N SER A 818 13.91 7.53 14.44
CA SER A 818 12.82 7.56 13.44
C SER A 818 11.73 8.66 13.56
N THR A 819 11.78 9.61 14.50
CA THR A 819 10.65 10.56 14.70
C THR A 819 11.07 11.95 15.22
N CYS A 820 10.99 13.01 14.37
CA CYS A 820 10.43 14.36 14.65
C CYS A 820 10.93 15.47 13.69
N ASN A 821 10.14 15.94 12.72
CA ASN A 821 10.37 17.24 12.03
C ASN A 821 9.06 17.73 11.35
N GLY A 822 8.56 18.96 11.46
CA GLY A 822 8.85 20.13 12.34
C GLY A 822 7.98 21.37 11.97
N GLY A 823 7.55 22.19 12.96
CA GLY A 823 6.88 23.51 12.76
C GLY A 823 5.33 23.52 12.60
N GLY A 824 4.56 24.52 13.08
CA GLY A 824 4.91 25.70 13.88
C GLY A 824 3.72 26.48 14.51
N THR A 825 3.95 27.00 15.72
CA THR A 825 3.35 28.15 16.44
C THR A 825 1.85 28.54 16.30
N THR A 826 1.13 28.51 17.43
CA THR A 826 0.31 29.66 17.92
C THR A 826 0.46 29.78 19.45
N ASN A 827 0.36 31.00 20.00
CA ASN A 827 0.57 31.29 21.42
C ASN A 827 -0.74 31.28 22.23
N THR A 828 -0.80 30.54 23.35
CA THR A 828 -1.47 30.97 24.60
C THR A 828 -1.05 30.07 25.78
N GLY A 829 -0.41 30.67 26.81
CA GLY A 829 -0.50 30.32 28.24
C GLY A 829 -0.20 28.89 28.75
N GLU A 830 0.75 28.82 29.70
CA GLU A 830 0.90 27.80 30.76
C GLU A 830 1.50 26.41 30.39
N ASP A 831 2.70 26.16 30.94
CA ASP A 831 3.36 24.89 31.30
C ASP A 831 3.36 23.66 30.34
N ASP A 832 4.34 23.60 29.42
CA ASP A 832 4.85 22.34 28.81
C ASP A 832 6.39 22.22 28.92
N PRO A 833 6.92 21.44 29.88
CA PRO A 833 8.35 21.17 30.02
C PRO A 833 8.73 19.78 29.47
N ARG A 834 8.78 19.61 28.14
CA ARG A 834 9.35 18.42 27.47
C ARG A 834 10.87 18.29 27.68
N GLY A 835 11.26 17.90 28.90
CA GLY A 835 12.66 17.81 29.33
C GLY A 835 13.17 16.39 29.56
N CYS A 836 14.22 16.01 28.83
CA CYS A 836 15.22 15.05 29.31
C CYS A 836 16.00 15.65 30.51
N ILE A 837 16.74 14.81 31.25
CA ILE A 837 17.73 15.25 32.28
C ILE A 837 19.01 14.43 32.04
N GLY A 838 20.23 14.97 32.13
CA GLY A 838 20.66 16.35 32.41
C GLY A 838 21.19 17.11 31.17
N LEU A 839 21.82 18.27 31.27
CA LEU A 839 22.30 19.02 32.45
C LEU A 839 21.81 20.48 32.36
N ALA A 840 21.42 21.10 33.48
CA ALA A 840 20.95 22.49 33.50
C ALA A 840 22.10 23.52 33.47
N CYS A 841 21.90 24.65 32.80
CA CYS A 841 22.79 25.82 32.87
C CYS A 841 22.40 26.75 34.04
N PRO A 842 23.36 27.42 34.71
CA PRO A 842 23.06 28.50 35.65
C PRO A 842 22.57 29.79 34.96
N THR A 843 21.84 30.62 35.70
CA THR A 843 21.14 31.84 35.27
C THR A 843 22.02 33.10 35.24
N GLY A 844 21.82 34.01 34.26
CA GLY A 844 22.29 35.41 34.38
C GLY A 844 22.36 36.26 33.09
N THR A 845 21.71 37.45 33.13
CA THR A 845 21.99 38.71 32.38
C THR A 845 22.03 38.77 30.83
N THR A 846 21.08 39.51 30.26
CA THR A 846 21.23 40.42 29.09
C THR A 846 21.73 41.82 29.57
N PRO A 847 22.01 42.86 28.74
CA PRO A 847 21.98 43.06 27.27
C PRO A 847 23.42 43.35 26.69
N SER A 848 23.74 43.87 25.48
CA SER A 848 23.17 44.92 24.60
C SER A 848 23.73 44.93 23.15
N GLU A 849 23.25 45.89 22.33
CA GLU A 849 23.46 46.11 20.87
C GLU A 849 24.87 46.64 20.44
N GLY A 850 25.20 46.66 19.13
CA GLY A 850 26.39 47.36 18.59
C GLY A 850 26.82 47.13 17.12
N ASP A 851 26.10 47.71 16.15
CA ASP A 851 26.51 48.51 14.95
C ASP A 851 27.84 48.35 14.13
N ASN A 852 27.70 48.49 12.78
CA ASN A 852 28.65 48.99 11.71
C ASN A 852 29.92 48.16 11.32
N GLY A 853 30.48 48.19 10.08
CA GLY A 853 30.14 48.83 8.79
C GLY A 853 31.30 48.73 7.73
N ASP A 854 31.00 48.93 6.42
CA ASP A 854 31.86 49.20 5.21
C ASP A 854 33.22 48.44 4.97
N GLY A 855 33.49 47.77 3.83
CA GLY A 855 33.98 48.31 2.52
C GLY A 855 35.36 47.67 2.12
N GLY A 856 35.92 47.71 0.89
CA GLY A 856 35.47 48.13 -0.45
C GLY A 856 36.58 48.12 -1.57
N ASP A 857 36.22 47.73 -2.81
CA ASP A 857 36.84 47.98 -4.15
C ASP A 857 38.14 47.30 -4.71
N ASN A 858 38.30 47.41 -6.04
CA ASN A 858 39.11 46.62 -7.00
C ASN A 858 40.58 47.04 -7.28
N SER A 859 41.40 46.08 -7.78
CA SER A 859 42.43 46.16 -8.87
C SER A 859 43.33 44.89 -8.80
N GLY A 860 43.80 44.19 -9.83
CA GLY A 860 43.92 44.42 -11.28
C GLY A 860 45.36 44.10 -11.73
N GLY A 861 45.62 43.02 -12.50
CA GLY A 861 46.99 42.65 -12.91
C GLY A 861 47.17 41.32 -13.67
N ASP A 862 47.60 41.43 -14.93
CA ASP A 862 47.78 40.45 -16.02
C ASP A 862 48.65 39.18 -15.73
N PRO A 863 48.52 38.06 -16.48
CA PRO A 863 49.16 36.77 -16.15
C PRO A 863 50.40 36.44 -17.00
N SER A 864 51.32 35.63 -16.44
CA SER A 864 52.45 35.06 -17.20
C SER A 864 52.65 33.54 -16.98
N THR A 865 52.09 32.77 -17.90
CA THR A 865 52.64 31.52 -18.49
C THR A 865 53.30 30.42 -17.61
N ILE A 866 52.62 29.27 -17.59
CA ILE A 866 53.16 27.90 -17.78
C ILE A 866 54.12 27.33 -16.70
N ARG A 867 53.68 26.25 -16.03
CA ARG A 867 54.36 24.93 -16.02
C ARG A 867 53.51 23.80 -15.43
N THR A 868 53.72 22.59 -15.93
CA THR A 868 53.24 21.34 -15.35
C THR A 868 53.94 21.03 -14.02
N PRO A 869 53.27 20.36 -13.07
CA PRO A 869 53.93 19.58 -12.04
C PRO A 869 53.81 18.08 -12.31
N SER A 870 54.96 17.43 -12.45
CA SER A 870 55.13 16.01 -12.12
C SER A 870 54.77 15.74 -10.66
N CYS A 871 54.17 14.60 -10.36
CA CYS A 871 54.13 14.11 -8.98
C CYS A 871 55.49 13.47 -8.63
N SER A 872 56.10 13.84 -7.51
CA SER A 872 57.45 13.42 -7.13
C SER A 872 57.53 12.03 -6.48
N SER A 873 56.39 11.41 -6.16
CA SER A 873 56.32 10.07 -5.57
C SER A 873 55.00 9.37 -5.92
N SER A 874 55.08 8.30 -6.70
CA SER A 874 54.01 7.31 -6.84
C SER A 874 54.11 6.31 -5.69
N ASN A 875 53.02 6.11 -4.92
CA ASN A 875 52.99 5.07 -3.90
C ASN A 875 52.27 3.83 -4.42
N THR A 876 52.90 2.68 -4.25
CA THR A 876 52.29 1.37 -4.45
C THR A 876 51.65 0.93 -3.15
N VAL A 877 50.32 0.85 -3.09
CA VAL A 877 49.60 0.29 -1.93
C VAL A 877 49.36 -1.18 -2.20
N THR A 878 49.98 -2.03 -1.38
CA THR A 878 49.81 -3.48 -1.45
C THR A 878 48.65 -3.92 -0.56
N HIS A 879 47.58 -4.42 -1.18
CA HIS A 879 46.42 -5.00 -0.50
C HIS A 879 46.77 -6.40 -0.01
N THR A 880 47.03 -6.54 1.29
CA THR A 880 47.39 -7.80 1.92
C THR A 880 46.18 -8.46 2.57
N THR A 881 45.76 -9.60 2.03
CA THR A 881 44.68 -10.44 2.56
C THR A 881 45.30 -11.66 3.24
N VAL A 882 44.91 -11.93 4.50
CA VAL A 882 45.38 -13.10 5.26
C VAL A 882 44.26 -14.14 5.32
N HIS A 883 44.54 -15.35 4.83
CA HIS A 883 43.59 -16.45 4.89
C HIS A 883 43.80 -17.25 6.17
N CYS A 884 42.77 -17.29 7.02
CA CYS A 884 42.75 -18.02 8.29
C CYS A 884 41.68 -19.11 8.27
N GLY A 885 42.07 -20.34 8.60
CA GLY A 885 41.19 -21.48 8.79
C GLY A 885 40.96 -21.77 10.28
N LEU A 886 39.74 -22.16 10.62
CA LEU A 886 39.39 -22.65 11.96
C LEU A 886 39.38 -24.17 11.97
N SER A 887 39.96 -24.78 13.02
CA SER A 887 39.84 -26.21 13.27
C SER A 887 39.77 -26.49 14.77
N ALA A 888 39.05 -27.55 15.16
CA ALA A 888 38.96 -27.99 16.55
C ALA A 888 39.65 -29.37 16.70
N PRO A 889 40.60 -29.54 17.64
CA PRO A 889 41.11 -30.85 17.99
C PRO A 889 40.00 -31.75 18.55
N PRO A 890 40.03 -33.09 18.30
CA PRO A 890 38.97 -33.98 18.77
C PRO A 890 38.80 -33.93 20.29
N GLY A 891 37.61 -33.49 20.74
CA GLY A 891 37.26 -33.37 22.17
C GLY A 891 37.35 -31.96 22.76
N SER A 892 37.77 -30.95 22.01
CA SER A 892 37.76 -29.54 22.43
C SER A 892 36.47 -28.83 22.01
N SER A 893 35.88 -28.02 22.91
CA SER A 893 34.83 -27.03 22.57
C SER A 893 35.40 -25.68 22.11
N THR A 894 36.72 -25.55 22.05
CA THR A 894 37.45 -24.34 21.66
C THR A 894 38.04 -24.55 20.26
N MET A 895 37.68 -23.67 19.32
CA MET A 895 38.21 -23.63 17.96
C MET A 895 39.56 -22.89 17.95
N GLU A 896 40.58 -23.46 17.33
CA GLU A 896 41.86 -22.78 17.11
C GLU A 896 41.93 -22.22 15.69
N THR A 897 42.49 -21.02 15.56
CA THR A 897 42.64 -20.31 14.29
C THR A 897 44.09 -20.45 13.81
N SER A 898 44.29 -20.97 12.60
CA SER A 898 45.61 -20.95 11.94
C SER A 898 45.54 -20.22 10.61
N CYS A 899 46.47 -19.27 10.41
CA CYS A 899 46.55 -18.45 9.21
C CYS A 899 47.76 -18.88 8.39
N THR A 900 47.55 -19.28 7.13
CA THR A 900 48.56 -20.04 6.37
C THR A 900 48.97 -19.41 5.03
N SER A 901 48.31 -18.35 4.55
CA SER A 901 48.84 -17.54 3.46
C SER A 901 48.41 -16.07 3.55
N THR A 902 49.30 -15.23 3.03
CA THR A 902 49.22 -13.76 3.06
C THR A 902 49.36 -13.27 1.63
N GLU A 903 48.25 -13.15 0.91
CA GLU A 903 48.25 -12.79 -0.51
C GLU A 903 48.20 -11.26 -0.66
N SER A 904 49.12 -10.70 -1.43
CA SER A 904 49.40 -9.25 -1.42
C SER A 904 49.44 -8.67 -2.83
N SER A 905 48.41 -7.92 -3.24
CA SER A 905 48.30 -7.35 -4.58
C SER A 905 48.64 -5.84 -4.62
N PRO A 906 49.62 -5.39 -5.42
CA PRO A 906 49.99 -3.98 -5.52
C PRO A 906 49.05 -3.19 -6.43
N SER A 907 48.65 -1.99 -5.97
CA SER A 907 47.94 -0.97 -6.76
C SER A 907 48.74 0.34 -6.73
N VAL A 908 48.77 1.09 -7.84
CA VAL A 908 49.54 2.34 -7.96
C VAL A 908 48.64 3.47 -8.45
N GLY A 909 48.61 4.58 -7.74
CA GLY A 909 47.83 5.77 -8.08
C GLY A 909 48.44 7.05 -7.50
N CYS A 910 48.07 8.20 -8.06
CA CYS A 910 48.46 9.51 -7.52
C CYS A 910 47.53 9.89 -6.36
N SER A 911 48.09 10.27 -5.21
CA SER A 911 47.31 10.64 -4.02
C SER A 911 47.27 12.16 -3.83
N LEU A 912 46.12 12.68 -3.44
CA LEU A 912 46.03 13.87 -2.58
C LEU A 912 45.46 13.44 -1.22
N THR A 913 46.31 12.84 -0.38
CA THR A 913 45.96 12.61 1.01
C THR A 913 46.14 13.90 1.81
N ALA A 914 45.04 14.64 2.02
CA ALA A 914 45.00 15.77 2.94
C ALA A 914 44.86 15.27 4.39
N THR A 915 45.94 14.72 4.97
CA THR A 915 45.95 14.35 6.39
C THR A 915 46.02 15.60 7.28
N THR A 916 44.87 16.16 7.64
CA THR A 916 44.79 17.27 8.59
C THR A 916 44.55 16.74 10.00
N THR A 917 45.63 16.55 10.78
CA THR A 917 45.51 16.21 12.21
C THR A 917 45.09 17.44 13.00
N THR A 918 43.78 17.63 13.17
CA THR A 918 43.23 18.78 13.91
C THR A 918 42.86 18.34 15.34
N THR A 919 43.56 18.88 16.34
CA THR A 919 43.22 18.63 17.76
C THR A 919 42.19 19.65 18.22
N TYR A 920 40.93 19.24 18.30
CA TYR A 920 39.88 20.06 18.92
C TYR A 920 39.92 19.94 20.44
N THR A 921 39.89 21.09 21.12
CA THR A 921 39.73 21.21 22.58
C THR A 921 38.63 22.25 22.84
N PRO A 922 37.43 21.85 23.30
CA PRO A 922 36.30 22.78 23.42
C PRO A 922 36.47 23.76 24.58
N SER A 923 36.49 25.06 24.30
CA SER A 923 36.44 26.13 25.31
C SER A 923 34.99 26.59 25.57
N GLY A 924 34.20 25.73 26.22
CA GLY A 924 32.85 26.06 26.73
C GLY A 924 31.73 25.16 26.20
N CYS A 925 30.60 25.14 26.93
CA CYS A 925 29.41 24.38 26.54
C CYS A 925 28.62 25.13 25.45
N PRO A 926 28.32 24.51 24.29
CA PRO A 926 27.40 25.08 23.31
C PRO A 926 25.95 25.07 23.85
N LYS A 927 25.18 26.13 23.58
CA LYS A 927 23.71 26.08 23.69
C LYS A 927 23.17 25.28 22.50
N LEU A 928 22.32 24.29 22.76
CA LEU A 928 21.60 23.55 21.72
C LEU A 928 20.28 24.25 21.35
N PRO A 929 20.01 24.52 20.06
CA PRO A 929 18.66 24.79 19.55
C PRO A 929 17.75 23.55 19.66
N ALA A 930 16.44 23.73 19.45
CA ALA A 930 15.46 22.65 19.54
C ALA A 930 15.71 21.52 18.52
N TYR A 931 15.55 20.27 18.98
CA TYR A 931 15.90 19.04 18.25
C TYR A 931 14.84 18.61 17.22
N THR A 932 15.29 18.17 16.04
CA THR A 932 14.39 17.91 14.89
C THR A 932 15.03 16.96 13.82
N PRO A 933 14.94 15.62 13.95
CA PRO A 933 15.61 14.64 13.05
C PRO A 933 14.84 14.18 11.78
N ILE A 934 15.61 13.90 10.71
CA ILE A 934 15.27 13.12 9.49
C ILE A 934 16.50 12.23 9.17
N TRP A 935 16.32 10.97 8.73
CA TRP A 935 17.44 10.09 8.34
C TRP A 935 17.13 9.12 7.18
N SER A 936 18.18 8.73 6.44
CA SER A 936 18.17 7.81 5.30
C SER A 936 19.20 6.67 5.44
N ILE A 937 19.27 5.78 4.44
CA ILE A 937 19.78 4.40 4.50
C ILE A 937 21.25 4.26 4.08
N TYR A 938 22.02 3.32 4.68
CA TYR A 938 23.18 2.67 4.02
C TYR A 938 23.48 1.26 4.58
N THR A 939 24.11 0.41 3.76
CA THR A 939 24.29 -1.04 4.01
C THR A 939 25.77 -1.46 4.15
N ALA A 940 26.14 -2.04 5.30
CA ALA A 940 27.36 -2.84 5.50
C ALA A 940 27.26 -3.70 6.79
N ASP A 941 27.94 -4.85 6.83
CA ASP A 941 27.84 -5.81 7.94
C ASP A 941 28.39 -5.30 9.29
N LEU A 942 27.76 -5.74 10.40
CA LEU A 942 28.08 -5.33 11.77
C LEU A 942 29.21 -6.19 12.40
N PRO A 943 30.29 -5.59 12.96
CA PRO A 943 31.33 -6.32 13.68
C PRO A 943 30.88 -6.87 15.03
N LYS A 944 31.55 -7.92 15.53
CA LYS A 944 31.23 -8.55 16.82
C LYS A 944 32.10 -7.99 17.96
N PRO A 945 31.68 -8.11 19.23
CA PRO A 945 32.49 -7.66 20.36
C PRO A 945 33.83 -8.38 20.41
N GLY A 946 34.92 -7.63 20.26
CA GLY A 946 36.30 -8.16 20.20
C GLY A 946 37.08 -7.72 18.95
N ASP A 947 36.41 -7.26 17.89
CA ASP A 947 37.08 -6.78 16.68
C ASP A 947 37.84 -5.45 16.93
N PRO A 948 39.05 -5.27 16.34
CA PRO A 948 39.93 -4.12 16.63
C PRO A 948 39.41 -2.74 16.15
N ASN A 949 38.25 -2.68 15.49
CA ASN A 949 37.62 -1.45 15.02
C ASN A 949 36.42 -0.98 15.86
N TRP A 950 36.05 -1.70 16.92
CA TRP A 950 34.85 -1.42 17.71
C TRP A 950 34.96 -0.14 18.57
N GLY A 951 34.15 0.87 18.27
CA GLY A 951 33.96 2.02 19.15
C GLY A 951 33.35 3.25 18.46
N GLY A 952 32.49 3.98 19.17
CA GLY A 952 31.93 5.28 18.77
C GLY A 952 30.95 5.24 17.59
N TYR A 953 29.69 5.61 17.83
CA TYR A 953 28.74 5.90 16.75
C TYR A 953 29.00 7.28 16.14
N LEU A 954 28.68 7.42 14.85
CA LEU A 954 28.78 8.66 14.09
C LEU A 954 27.40 9.05 13.54
N LEU A 955 26.99 10.31 13.73
CA LEU A 955 25.78 10.90 13.14
C LEU A 955 26.18 12.22 12.47
N SER A 956 25.95 12.39 11.16
CA SER A 956 26.32 13.60 10.40
C SER A 956 25.12 14.51 10.16
N THR A 957 25.15 15.76 10.62
CA THR A 957 24.09 16.73 10.28
C THR A 957 24.45 17.53 9.04
N GLY A 958 23.60 17.46 8.01
CA GLY A 958 23.63 18.34 6.84
C GLY A 958 22.22 18.52 6.28
N THR A 959 21.78 19.77 6.08
CA THR A 959 20.49 20.11 5.49
C THR A 959 20.58 20.08 3.97
N TYR A 960 19.68 19.33 3.33
CA TYR A 960 19.37 19.50 1.91
C TYR A 960 18.03 20.23 1.81
N GLU A 961 18.08 21.54 1.56
CA GLU A 961 16.99 22.28 0.95
C GLU A 961 17.38 22.54 -0.50
N GLU A 962 16.50 22.22 -1.46
CA GLU A 962 16.56 22.82 -2.79
C GLU A 962 15.54 23.94 -2.88
N SER A 963 16.02 25.17 -2.69
CA SER A 963 15.40 26.39 -3.20
C SER A 963 16.14 26.81 -4.48
N ALA A 964 15.42 27.43 -5.42
CA ALA A 964 15.83 27.49 -6.82
C ALA A 964 17.01 28.44 -7.16
N SER A 965 17.77 28.03 -8.19
CA SER A 965 18.39 28.88 -9.22
C SER A 965 19.49 29.89 -8.83
N THR A 966 20.75 29.58 -9.20
CA THR A 966 21.42 30.33 -10.28
C THR A 966 22.63 29.59 -10.88
N THR A 967 22.76 29.67 -12.21
CA THR A 967 23.82 29.08 -13.05
C THR A 967 25.17 29.80 -12.86
N THR A 968 26.34 29.25 -13.20
CA THR A 968 26.68 28.90 -14.61
C THR A 968 27.75 27.81 -14.73
N THR A 969 27.64 27.06 -15.83
CA THR A 969 28.28 25.80 -16.14
C THR A 969 29.74 25.89 -16.61
N THR A 970 30.41 24.76 -16.38
CA THR A 970 31.68 24.30 -16.95
C THR A 970 31.81 24.38 -18.47
N THR A 971 33.06 24.45 -18.94
CA THR A 971 33.56 23.70 -20.08
C THR A 971 34.59 22.69 -19.55
N GLY A 972 34.85 21.51 -20.13
CA GLY A 972 34.30 20.80 -21.28
C GLY A 972 35.11 19.50 -21.43
N PRO A 973 34.54 18.39 -21.96
CA PRO A 973 35.13 17.06 -21.79
C PRO A 973 36.08 16.65 -22.94
N THR A 974 36.92 15.65 -22.67
CA THR A 974 37.46 14.75 -23.71
C THR A 974 36.90 13.34 -23.50
N ALA A 975 36.42 12.73 -24.57
CA ALA A 975 35.57 11.54 -24.53
C ALA A 975 36.27 10.25 -24.04
N LYS A 976 35.47 9.36 -23.42
CA LYS A 976 35.76 7.91 -23.43
C LYS A 976 35.44 7.34 -24.84
N PRO A 977 36.06 6.21 -25.24
CA PRO A 977 35.86 5.64 -26.57
C PRO A 977 34.43 5.21 -26.87
N GLN A 978 34.05 5.36 -28.14
CA GLN A 978 32.81 4.88 -28.75
C GLN A 978 32.76 3.34 -28.89
N PRO A 979 31.58 2.72 -28.93
CA PRO A 979 31.39 1.43 -29.59
C PRO A 979 31.46 1.59 -31.12
N THR A 980 32.03 0.61 -31.84
CA THR A 980 32.02 0.59 -33.32
C THR A 980 30.65 0.15 -33.86
N PRO A 981 30.09 0.81 -34.88
CA PRO A 981 28.82 0.40 -35.50
C PRO A 981 28.88 -0.97 -36.18
N GLY A 982 27.76 -1.69 -36.11
CA GLY A 982 27.43 -2.77 -37.07
C GLY A 982 27.08 -2.17 -38.44
N ALA A 983 27.11 -2.99 -39.49
CA ALA A 983 27.19 -2.54 -40.88
C ALA A 983 25.89 -1.96 -41.51
N ASP A 984 24.83 -1.74 -40.74
CA ASP A 984 23.58 -1.07 -41.16
C ASP A 984 23.28 0.05 -40.16
N GLY A 985 23.61 1.30 -40.51
CA GLY A 985 23.60 2.43 -39.59
C GLY A 985 22.22 3.11 -39.41
N PRO A 986 21.85 3.56 -38.20
CA PRO A 986 20.61 4.31 -37.97
C PRO A 986 20.65 5.73 -38.57
N GLU A 987 19.50 6.24 -39.03
CA GLU A 987 19.33 7.66 -39.40
C GLU A 987 19.44 8.55 -38.14
N TRP A 988 20.20 9.65 -38.21
CA TRP A 988 20.36 10.59 -37.12
C TRP A 988 19.97 12.02 -37.55
N ALA A 989 19.50 12.82 -36.58
CA ALA A 989 18.91 14.14 -36.83
C ALA A 989 19.79 15.29 -36.34
N MET A 990 19.89 16.37 -37.13
CA MET A 990 20.56 17.63 -36.80
C MET A 990 19.55 18.79 -36.66
N TYR A 991 19.47 19.39 -35.48
CA TYR A 991 18.45 20.39 -35.12
C TYR A 991 18.96 21.83 -35.27
N PHE A 992 18.05 22.79 -35.55
CA PHE A 992 18.32 24.22 -35.70
C PHE A 992 17.32 25.05 -34.88
N TRP A 993 17.82 25.83 -33.91
CA TRP A 993 17.02 26.77 -33.12
C TRP A 993 17.53 28.21 -33.23
N LYS A 994 16.69 29.18 -32.83
CA LYS A 994 17.06 30.60 -32.72
C LYS A 994 16.78 31.13 -31.31
N ILE A 995 17.78 31.82 -30.73
CA ILE A 995 17.61 32.59 -29.49
C ILE A 995 17.75 34.08 -29.82
N THR A 996 16.85 34.91 -29.29
CA THR A 996 16.88 36.37 -29.47
C THR A 996 16.95 37.06 -28.11
N SER A 997 17.99 37.87 -27.90
CA SER A 997 18.22 38.60 -26.64
C SER A 997 18.86 39.95 -26.93
N GLY A 998 18.29 41.04 -26.42
CA GLY A 998 18.90 42.38 -26.51
C GLY A 998 19.22 42.90 -27.91
N GLY A 999 18.55 42.40 -28.95
CA GLY A 999 18.83 42.74 -30.36
C GLY A 999 19.86 41.85 -31.07
N ALA A 1000 20.50 40.91 -30.37
CA ALA A 1000 21.35 39.88 -30.96
C ALA A 1000 20.55 38.58 -31.24
N THR A 1001 20.98 37.85 -32.27
CA THR A 1001 20.41 36.55 -32.69
C THR A 1001 21.52 35.49 -32.71
N SER A 1002 21.30 34.33 -32.10
CA SER A 1002 22.20 33.18 -32.13
C SER A 1002 21.49 31.89 -32.58
N GLN A 1003 22.27 30.92 -33.08
CA GLN A 1003 21.83 29.61 -33.60
C GLN A 1003 22.74 28.49 -33.07
N SER A 1004 22.27 27.24 -33.00
CA SER A 1004 23.05 26.08 -32.51
C SER A 1004 22.61 24.76 -33.16
N PHE A 1005 23.45 23.71 -33.08
CA PHE A 1005 23.30 22.44 -33.82
C PHE A 1005 23.71 21.22 -32.98
N TYR A 1006 22.94 20.13 -33.03
CA TYR A 1006 23.21 18.86 -32.33
C TYR A 1006 22.82 17.66 -33.18
N GLY A 1007 23.67 16.63 -33.27
CA GLY A 1007 23.39 15.33 -33.88
C GLY A 1007 23.19 14.24 -32.81
N TYR A 1008 22.15 13.41 -32.91
CA TYR A 1008 21.80 12.41 -31.89
C TYR A 1008 21.39 11.06 -32.50
N ASP A 1009 21.82 9.97 -31.87
CA ASP A 1009 21.46 8.57 -32.16
C ASP A 1009 20.86 7.96 -30.89
N GLY A 1010 19.59 7.51 -30.96
CA GLY A 1010 18.91 6.83 -29.85
C GLY A 1010 17.72 7.55 -29.16
N GLY A 1011 16.82 8.22 -29.89
CA GLY A 1011 15.53 8.70 -29.35
C GLY A 1011 15.28 10.22 -29.47
N PHE A 1012 14.09 10.69 -29.05
CA PHE A 1012 13.75 12.12 -29.11
C PHE A 1012 14.22 12.88 -27.85
N PRO A 1013 14.98 13.99 -27.97
CA PRO A 1013 15.46 14.75 -26.81
C PRO A 1013 14.37 15.62 -26.15
N ARG A 1014 14.42 15.77 -24.82
CA ARG A 1014 13.58 16.70 -24.04
C ARG A 1014 14.14 18.14 -24.15
N LEU A 1015 13.78 18.84 -25.22
CA LEU A 1015 14.41 20.09 -25.67
C LEU A 1015 14.24 21.37 -24.79
N CYS A 1016 13.71 21.30 -23.56
CA CYS A 1016 13.65 22.45 -22.63
C CYS A 1016 14.24 22.16 -21.23
N LEU A 1017 15.11 21.16 -21.04
CA LEU A 1017 15.67 20.81 -19.70
C LEU A 1017 17.21 20.69 -19.59
N ASP A 1018 17.97 20.62 -20.69
CA ASP A 1018 19.45 20.55 -20.66
C ASP A 1018 20.09 21.77 -21.35
N PRO A 1019 21.09 22.43 -20.75
CA PRO A 1019 21.84 23.52 -21.37
C PRO A 1019 23.20 23.04 -21.94
N PRO A 1020 23.28 22.63 -23.22
CA PRO A 1020 24.56 22.35 -23.88
C PRO A 1020 25.37 23.63 -24.14
N THR A 1021 26.69 23.49 -24.29
CA THR A 1021 27.64 24.60 -24.45
C THR A 1021 27.49 25.36 -25.77
N TRP A 1022 27.75 26.68 -25.72
CA TRP A 1022 27.36 27.65 -26.74
C TRP A 1022 28.54 28.00 -27.66
N MET A 1023 28.26 28.34 -28.93
CA MET A 1023 29.27 28.91 -29.85
C MET A 1023 28.66 30.00 -30.73
N LEU A 1024 29.36 31.13 -30.88
CA LEU A 1024 28.87 32.32 -31.58
C LEU A 1024 29.21 32.28 -33.07
N VAL A 1025 28.19 32.32 -33.93
CA VAL A 1025 28.32 32.63 -35.37
C VAL A 1025 27.22 33.61 -35.74
N GLY A 1026 27.58 34.78 -36.27
CA GLY A 1026 26.64 35.86 -36.58
C GLY A 1026 26.41 36.06 -38.08
N GLY A 1027 25.15 36.27 -38.48
CA GLY A 1027 24.84 37.09 -39.67
C GLY A 1027 24.51 36.38 -40.99
N GLN A 1028 23.63 35.37 -41.01
CA GLN A 1028 22.98 34.92 -42.26
C GLN A 1028 21.45 34.79 -42.14
N THR A 1029 20.74 35.09 -43.24
CA THR A 1029 19.28 35.12 -43.37
C THR A 1029 18.72 33.90 -44.12
N SER A 1030 19.41 32.76 -44.02
CA SER A 1030 19.13 31.49 -44.69
C SER A 1030 18.94 30.43 -43.60
N TRP A 1031 17.76 29.80 -43.53
CA TRP A 1031 17.32 28.99 -42.35
C TRP A 1031 18.03 27.65 -42.14
N VAL A 1032 19.01 27.37 -43.00
CA VAL A 1032 20.12 26.42 -42.80
C VAL A 1032 21.36 27.19 -43.30
N PRO A 1033 22.46 27.30 -42.53
CA PRO A 1033 23.63 28.07 -42.93
C PRO A 1033 24.27 27.53 -44.21
N ASP A 1034 24.85 28.40 -45.03
CA ASP A 1034 25.38 27.99 -46.34
C ASP A 1034 26.62 27.06 -46.19
N SER A 1035 27.37 27.22 -45.10
CA SER A 1035 28.36 26.24 -44.62
C SER A 1035 28.52 26.31 -43.10
N LEU A 1036 28.93 25.20 -42.50
CA LEU A 1036 29.25 25.04 -41.08
C LEU A 1036 30.61 24.36 -40.93
N THR A 1037 31.40 24.78 -39.93
CA THR A 1037 32.71 24.20 -39.60
C THR A 1037 32.84 24.03 -38.09
N GLY A 1038 33.62 23.03 -37.64
CA GLY A 1038 33.80 22.74 -36.21
C GLY A 1038 32.60 22.04 -35.56
N VAL A 1039 31.75 21.38 -36.36
CA VAL A 1039 30.64 20.57 -35.84
C VAL A 1039 31.22 19.32 -35.17
N THR A 1040 30.70 18.94 -34.00
CA THR A 1040 31.08 17.70 -33.32
C THR A 1040 30.03 16.61 -33.50
N VAL A 1041 30.37 15.56 -34.24
CA VAL A 1041 29.47 14.40 -34.48
C VAL A 1041 30.17 13.12 -34.03
N PHE A 1042 29.53 12.36 -33.12
CA PHE A 1042 30.08 11.14 -32.49
C PHE A 1042 31.51 11.28 -31.94
N GLY A 1043 31.87 12.47 -31.44
CA GLY A 1043 33.21 12.77 -30.92
C GLY A 1043 34.28 13.05 -31.99
N ASP A 1044 33.90 13.28 -33.25
CA ASP A 1044 34.74 13.99 -34.22
C ASP A 1044 34.33 15.46 -34.31
N SER A 1045 35.18 16.36 -33.83
CA SER A 1045 34.98 17.82 -33.86
C SER A 1045 35.49 18.49 -35.13
N SER A 1046 36.05 17.73 -36.08
CA SER A 1046 36.55 18.28 -37.34
C SER A 1046 35.46 18.43 -38.41
N CYS A 1047 34.19 18.17 -38.08
CA CYS A 1047 33.16 18.03 -39.08
C CYS A 1047 32.76 19.39 -39.69
N SER A 1048 32.49 19.39 -40.99
CA SER A 1048 32.05 20.56 -41.74
C SER A 1048 30.93 20.18 -42.71
N PHE A 1049 29.90 21.00 -42.78
CA PHE A 1049 28.75 20.80 -43.66
C PHE A 1049 28.71 21.92 -44.70
N ALA A 1050 28.40 21.60 -45.95
CA ALA A 1050 28.18 22.59 -46.99
C ALA A 1050 26.78 22.42 -47.58
N LYS A 1051 25.95 23.46 -47.48
CA LYS A 1051 24.58 23.44 -48.02
C LYS A 1051 24.54 23.33 -49.55
N SER A 1052 25.61 23.76 -50.22
CA SER A 1052 25.76 23.68 -51.67
C SER A 1052 25.77 22.24 -52.21
N ASP A 1053 26.14 21.26 -51.39
CA ASP A 1053 26.06 19.83 -51.75
C ASP A 1053 25.29 18.98 -50.74
N MET A 1054 24.86 19.56 -49.61
CA MET A 1054 24.16 18.89 -48.50
C MET A 1054 24.97 17.74 -47.87
N VAL A 1055 26.30 17.78 -47.91
CA VAL A 1055 27.16 16.72 -47.36
C VAL A 1055 27.93 17.20 -46.13
N LEU A 1056 27.84 16.42 -45.04
CA LEU A 1056 28.67 16.57 -43.84
C LEU A 1056 29.96 15.75 -44.00
N ARG A 1057 31.10 16.44 -43.88
CA ARG A 1057 32.45 15.88 -44.00
C ARG A 1057 33.16 15.94 -42.66
N CYS A 1058 33.33 14.77 -42.06
CA CYS A 1058 34.15 14.55 -40.87
C CYS A 1058 35.53 14.00 -41.26
N SER A 1059 36.53 14.05 -40.38
CA SER A 1059 37.86 13.46 -40.64
C SER A 1059 37.92 11.98 -40.25
N LYS A 1060 37.09 11.55 -39.29
CA LYS A 1060 37.02 10.18 -38.78
C LYS A 1060 35.93 9.33 -39.48
N TRP A 1061 35.04 9.95 -40.26
CA TRP A 1061 33.85 9.30 -40.83
C TRP A 1061 33.68 9.71 -42.32
N ALA A 1062 33.23 8.78 -43.18
CA ALA A 1062 33.12 8.99 -44.64
C ALA A 1062 31.98 9.96 -44.99
N PRO A 1063 32.07 10.87 -45.98
CA PRO A 1063 31.12 11.98 -46.13
C PRO A 1063 29.62 11.60 -46.13
N ALA A 1064 28.87 12.04 -45.11
CA ALA A 1064 27.44 11.74 -44.93
C ALA A 1064 26.54 12.67 -45.75
N ASN A 1065 25.53 12.11 -46.40
CA ASN A 1065 24.51 12.87 -47.13
C ASN A 1065 23.40 13.30 -46.17
N CYS A 1066 22.98 14.57 -46.25
CA CYS A 1066 21.91 15.14 -45.45
C CYS A 1066 20.72 15.59 -46.31
N ARG A 1067 19.53 15.62 -45.71
CA ARG A 1067 18.30 16.18 -46.29
C ARG A 1067 17.61 17.10 -45.29
N ASP A 1068 17.11 18.23 -45.75
CA ASP A 1068 16.21 19.08 -44.96
C ASP A 1068 14.87 18.35 -44.77
N SER A 1069 14.39 18.28 -43.52
CA SER A 1069 13.13 17.59 -43.18
C SER A 1069 11.94 18.54 -43.00
N THR A 1070 12.11 19.85 -43.27
CA THR A 1070 11.02 20.83 -43.35
C THR A 1070 10.20 20.69 -44.64
N GLY A 1071 9.69 19.48 -44.89
CA GLY A 1071 9.02 19.08 -46.12
C GLY A 1071 7.88 18.09 -45.92
N THR A 1072 6.75 18.57 -45.39
CA THR A 1072 5.40 17.95 -45.41
C THR A 1072 5.26 16.48 -44.92
N ASN A 1073 4.47 16.30 -43.86
CA ASN A 1073 4.07 15.02 -43.21
C ASN A 1073 5.07 14.38 -42.23
N SER A 1074 5.10 14.88 -40.99
CA SER A 1074 4.92 14.01 -39.81
C SER A 1074 4.52 14.85 -38.58
N THR A 1075 3.73 14.25 -37.69
CA THR A 1075 3.12 14.89 -36.52
C THR A 1075 4.08 15.07 -35.36
N LEU A 1076 4.58 16.29 -35.18
CA LEU A 1076 5.17 16.79 -33.92
C LEU A 1076 4.71 18.23 -33.66
N ILE A 1077 3.45 18.41 -33.29
CA ILE A 1077 2.89 19.67 -32.80
C ILE A 1077 2.04 19.39 -31.56
N GLY A 1078 2.68 19.49 -30.38
CA GLY A 1078 1.97 19.88 -29.16
C GLY A 1078 1.64 21.38 -29.18
N PRO A 1079 0.87 21.91 -28.22
CA PRO A 1079 0.47 23.31 -28.19
C PRO A 1079 1.68 24.25 -28.23
N ALA A 1080 1.54 25.39 -28.93
CA ALA A 1080 2.63 26.31 -29.28
C ALA A 1080 3.59 26.61 -28.12
N GLY A 1081 4.78 26.02 -28.17
CA GLY A 1081 5.80 26.17 -27.16
C GLY A 1081 6.59 27.45 -27.31
N SER A 1082 6.40 28.38 -26.38
CA SER A 1082 7.39 29.39 -26.03
C SER A 1082 7.94 29.04 -24.64
N CYS A 1083 9.10 28.37 -24.57
CA CYS A 1083 9.79 28.14 -23.31
C CYS A 1083 10.38 29.48 -22.81
N ILE A 1084 9.68 30.13 -21.88
CA ILE A 1084 10.13 31.37 -21.20
C ILE A 1084 11.01 30.94 -20.03
N VAL A 1085 12.33 31.10 -20.17
CA VAL A 1085 13.31 30.69 -19.14
C VAL A 1085 13.58 31.80 -18.12
N ASN A 1086 13.19 33.05 -18.44
CA ASN A 1086 13.04 34.21 -17.56
C ASN A 1086 12.21 35.28 -18.32
N GLU A 1087 11.57 36.23 -17.62
CA GLU A 1087 10.52 37.15 -18.15
C GLU A 1087 10.89 38.04 -19.37
N HIS A 1088 12.13 37.96 -19.89
CA HIS A 1088 12.60 38.72 -21.05
C HIS A 1088 13.23 37.88 -22.20
N GLN A 1089 13.11 36.54 -22.19
CA GLN A 1089 13.59 35.70 -23.31
C GLN A 1089 12.55 34.68 -23.79
N VAL A 1090 12.37 34.64 -25.12
CA VAL A 1090 11.52 33.68 -25.84
C VAL A 1090 12.40 32.89 -26.81
N GLN A 1091 12.25 31.57 -26.81
CA GLN A 1091 12.96 30.65 -27.71
C GLN A 1091 11.98 30.05 -28.73
N GLU A 1092 12.42 29.92 -29.99
CA GLU A 1092 11.62 29.32 -31.08
C GLU A 1092 12.42 28.25 -31.85
N TYR A 1093 11.80 27.10 -32.13
CA TYR A 1093 12.33 26.04 -32.98
C TYR A 1093 11.95 26.29 -34.45
N GLN A 1094 12.88 26.12 -35.40
CA GLN A 1094 12.61 26.49 -36.81
C GLN A 1094 13.05 25.49 -37.90
N SER A 1095 14.07 24.62 -37.71
CA SER A 1095 14.44 23.62 -38.75
C SER A 1095 15.03 22.31 -38.18
N ILE A 1096 14.90 21.20 -38.93
CA ILE A 1096 15.55 19.90 -38.66
C ILE A 1096 16.09 19.33 -39.98
N MET A 1097 17.32 18.80 -39.99
CA MET A 1097 17.87 17.99 -41.08
C MET A 1097 18.12 16.54 -40.63
N LEU A 1098 18.01 15.59 -41.55
CA LEU A 1098 18.34 14.17 -41.32
C LEU A 1098 19.58 13.81 -42.14
N CYS A 1099 20.54 13.10 -41.54
CA CYS A 1099 21.81 12.76 -42.19
C CYS A 1099 22.10 11.25 -42.10
N SER A 1100 22.69 10.69 -43.15
CA SER A 1100 23.05 9.27 -43.28
C SER A 1100 24.45 9.10 -43.87
N TRP A 1101 25.24 8.21 -43.27
CA TRP A 1101 26.63 7.89 -43.64
C TRP A 1101 26.71 6.97 -44.88
#